data_AF-A0A561UIN7-F1
#
_entry.id   AF-A0A561UIN7-F1
#
_cell.length_a   1.000
_cell.length_b   1.000
_cell.length_c   1.000
_cell.angle_alpha   90.00
_cell.angle_beta   90.00
_cell.angle_gamma   90.00
#
_symmetry.space_group_name_H-M   'P 1'
#
loop_
_entity.id
_entity.type
_entity.pdbx_description
1 polymer ?
#
loop_
_entity_poly.entity_id
_entity_poly.type
_entity_poly.pdbx_seq_one_letter_code
_entity_poly.pdbx_strand_id
1 'polypeptide(L)'
;MSTSQPPVTQTERILAEIWCDILELDEVGVTDNFFEVGGYSMLMQMVREQIAQRTGIRPTLPQLFIYSTIRTCAAFLDGSAQVQEPVAVVEEKAAVPDSAGPGAEWRDTDIAVIGLACRFADATDPDQFWDNLVAGVDSISRFPKKSFLTPGGSTKEYVPAGGLLETPEWFDASYFGYTPREALLIDPQHRILLECSLEAIESAGYDPDRFPGLIGIYAGSSLSTYTETMRARQLEDATITNWDILTGTTSDYLASRVAYKLGLRGPTANVQAACATSLYAVHFAARALLSGECDLALAGGTSVRLPAALDNYRVGGITSPSGTCSPFDAAADGVIGGQGCGMTVLKRLSDAIADGDHIHAVLRGSAVNNDGRDRAGFTAPGVRGQVEVIRSAQRAAGVTPSSITYVEAHGTGTRVGDPIEVAGLNHAFADGEPREQPCLLGSVKGNIGHTDAAAGIAGFIKTVLAVERGVIPPSLNYRTPNPDIDFAAGPFAVVTEPTPWAPTGLPRRAGVTARGLGGGNAHAVLEQPPARLSRADGAQDQVLVLSAHTPAALDELTARVAGRLTDQPELELRDVAWTLQVGRRLHGHRRYAVVRDRQDALRVLGGQAPERLITGDRARDGRAVALLVSETASWQSVQRWKAFGLTPDLTLTPDSSDAELQAALDTPGRLFLEIGDSPLLARLREQPQWTPDHIAVTATDPLAVLGELWLAGLPIDWAGAHAEQPRRVPLPGYPFQRQRYLLEAGPTGQPSAPTASAADGGETADAADAEVDVERAVAALFGQMLGLPNVDLDESFFDLGGDSLVANELLGQLEQLLPVELEIREMYLAPSVRELTALIEEQMRDGSAVSRG
;
A
#
# COMPACT_ATOMS: atom_id res chain seq x y z
N MET A 1 -22.52 39.08 12.98
CA MET A 1 -22.77 40.47 12.55
C MET A 1 -21.69 40.83 11.55
N SER A 2 -22.00 40.79 10.25
CA SER A 2 -21.04 41.08 9.17
C SER A 2 -20.68 42.57 9.19
N THR A 3 -19.40 42.87 9.03
CA THR A 3 -18.90 44.25 8.86
C THR A 3 -18.96 44.58 7.37
N SER A 4 -20.18 44.76 6.84
CA SER A 4 -20.39 45.11 5.41
C SER A 4 -19.74 46.46 5.12
N GLN A 5 -18.68 46.46 4.30
CA GLN A 5 -18.13 47.67 3.72
C GLN A 5 -18.90 47.98 2.43
N PRO A 6 -19.44 49.20 2.26
CA PRO A 6 -20.20 49.56 1.07
C PRO A 6 -19.31 49.76 -0.17
N PRO A 7 -19.86 49.62 -1.39
CA PRO A 7 -19.12 49.82 -2.64
C PRO A 7 -18.71 51.28 -2.86
N VAL A 8 -17.42 51.49 -3.07
CA VAL A 8 -16.79 52.81 -3.19
C VAL A 8 -16.60 53.17 -4.66
N THR A 9 -16.14 52.24 -5.50
CA THR A 9 -15.88 52.50 -6.94
C THR A 9 -17.14 52.30 -7.79
N GLN A 10 -17.15 52.86 -9.01
CA GLN A 10 -18.25 52.66 -9.96
C GLN A 10 -18.41 51.18 -10.33
N THR A 11 -17.28 50.49 -10.53
CA THR A 11 -17.25 49.07 -10.86
C THR A 11 -17.71 48.20 -9.69
N GLU A 12 -17.33 48.53 -8.46
CA GLU A 12 -17.87 47.86 -7.26
C GLU A 12 -19.40 48.01 -7.16
N ARG A 13 -19.96 49.19 -7.50
CA ARG A 13 -21.42 49.40 -7.50
C ARG A 13 -22.12 48.58 -8.58
N ILE A 14 -21.59 48.57 -9.80
CA ILE A 14 -22.13 47.75 -10.90
C ILE A 14 -22.13 46.27 -10.51
N LEU A 15 -21.04 45.78 -9.92
CA LEU A 15 -20.94 44.40 -9.47
C LEU A 15 -21.87 44.08 -8.31
N ALA A 16 -22.01 44.99 -7.34
CA ALA A 16 -22.97 44.83 -6.25
C ALA A 16 -24.41 44.74 -6.76
N GLU A 17 -24.80 45.59 -7.72
CA GLU A 17 -26.11 45.52 -8.37
C GLU A 17 -26.32 44.18 -9.10
N ILE A 18 -25.35 43.74 -9.92
CA ILE A 18 -25.42 42.45 -10.61
C ILE A 18 -25.59 41.30 -9.61
N TRP A 19 -24.91 41.35 -8.47
CA TRP A 19 -24.98 40.30 -7.45
C TRP A 19 -26.30 40.33 -6.70
N CYS A 20 -26.77 41.50 -6.26
CA CYS A 20 -28.10 41.65 -5.66
C CYS A 20 -29.20 41.13 -6.60
N ASP A 21 -29.14 41.49 -7.89
CA ASP A 21 -30.10 41.05 -8.90
C ASP A 21 -30.10 39.53 -9.09
N ILE A 22 -28.92 38.89 -9.15
CA ILE A 22 -28.78 37.46 -9.46
C ILE A 22 -28.97 36.57 -8.22
N LEU A 23 -28.57 37.03 -7.05
CA LEU A 23 -28.64 36.29 -5.79
C LEU A 23 -29.94 36.55 -5.02
N GLU A 24 -30.78 37.48 -5.50
CA GLU A 24 -32.01 37.92 -4.85
C GLU A 24 -31.74 38.44 -3.42
N LEU A 25 -30.67 39.24 -3.26
CA LEU A 25 -30.25 39.81 -1.98
C LEU A 25 -30.47 41.32 -1.95
N ASP A 26 -30.93 41.84 -0.81
CA ASP A 26 -31.13 43.28 -0.60
C ASP A 26 -29.80 44.07 -0.57
N GLU A 27 -28.73 43.46 -0.02
CA GLU A 27 -27.40 44.06 0.07
C GLU A 27 -26.32 42.96 0.09
N VAL A 28 -25.16 43.26 -0.51
CA VAL A 28 -23.93 42.44 -0.46
C VAL A 28 -22.74 43.32 -0.09
N GLY A 29 -21.92 42.88 0.87
CA GLY A 29 -20.70 43.57 1.24
C GLY A 29 -19.60 43.36 0.20
N VAL A 30 -18.75 44.36 -0.04
CA VAL A 30 -17.77 44.26 -1.14
C VAL A 30 -16.65 43.24 -0.91
N THR A 31 -16.46 42.82 0.33
CA THR A 31 -15.54 41.75 0.71
C THR A 31 -16.21 40.39 0.86
N ASP A 32 -17.54 40.34 0.72
CA ASP A 32 -18.27 39.08 0.79
C ASP A 32 -17.91 38.23 -0.42
N ASN A 33 -17.66 36.95 -0.17
CA ASN A 33 -17.40 35.99 -1.22
C ASN A 33 -18.72 35.62 -1.88
N PHE A 34 -18.79 35.71 -3.21
CA PHE A 34 -19.99 35.43 -4.02
C PHE A 34 -20.71 34.16 -3.60
N PHE A 35 -19.93 33.11 -3.28
CA PHE A 35 -20.46 31.79 -3.02
C PHE A 35 -20.89 31.60 -1.55
N GLU A 36 -20.29 32.36 -0.63
CA GLU A 36 -20.71 32.37 0.78
C GLU A 36 -22.06 33.06 0.96
N VAL A 37 -22.39 34.02 0.09
CA VAL A 37 -23.68 34.70 0.08
C VAL A 37 -24.73 33.99 -0.79
N GLY A 38 -24.51 32.72 -1.16
CA GLY A 38 -25.51 31.89 -1.85
C GLY A 38 -25.29 31.69 -3.35
N GLY A 39 -24.19 32.21 -3.90
CA GLY A 39 -23.79 31.99 -5.29
C GLY A 39 -23.32 30.57 -5.59
N TYR A 40 -23.51 30.10 -6.82
CA TYR A 40 -22.98 28.84 -7.34
C TYR A 40 -22.63 28.97 -8.83
N SER A 41 -21.96 27.96 -9.41
CA SER A 41 -21.33 28.08 -10.75
C SER A 41 -22.28 28.52 -11.87
N MET A 42 -23.57 28.14 -11.81
CA MET A 42 -24.57 28.59 -12.79
C MET A 42 -24.89 30.08 -12.63
N LEU A 43 -25.00 30.58 -11.40
CA LEU A 43 -25.18 32.00 -11.14
C LEU A 43 -23.92 32.79 -11.50
N MET A 44 -22.73 32.23 -11.29
CA MET A 44 -21.48 32.86 -11.72
C MET A 44 -21.39 32.99 -13.24
N GLN A 45 -21.94 32.03 -14.00
CA GLN A 45 -22.09 32.17 -15.46
C GLN A 45 -23.03 33.32 -15.85
N MET A 46 -24.11 33.52 -15.11
CA MET A 46 -25.03 34.64 -15.32
C MET A 46 -24.37 35.98 -14.96
N VAL A 47 -23.61 36.02 -13.86
CA VAL A 47 -22.79 37.17 -13.46
C VAL A 47 -21.81 37.52 -14.56
N ARG A 48 -21.09 36.52 -15.11
CA ARG A 48 -20.16 36.71 -16.24
C ARG A 48 -20.81 37.40 -17.42
N GLU A 49 -22.00 36.94 -17.82
CA GLU A 49 -22.72 37.50 -18.96
C GLU A 49 -23.24 38.91 -18.65
N GLN A 50 -23.72 39.18 -17.44
CA GLN A 50 -24.10 40.53 -17.01
C GLN A 50 -22.91 41.50 -16.94
N ILE A 51 -21.74 41.05 -16.47
CA ILE A 51 -20.50 41.84 -16.48
C ILE A 51 -20.13 42.19 -17.92
N ALA A 52 -20.16 41.22 -18.84
CA ALA A 52 -19.88 41.45 -20.25
C ALA A 52 -20.82 42.49 -20.86
N GLN A 53 -22.12 42.41 -20.53
CA GLN A 53 -23.13 43.34 -21.02
C GLN A 53 -22.98 44.77 -20.45
N ARG A 54 -22.68 44.91 -19.14
CA ARG A 54 -22.62 46.22 -18.47
C ARG A 54 -21.26 46.91 -18.56
N THR A 55 -20.17 46.15 -18.67
CA THR A 55 -18.80 46.70 -18.65
C THR A 55 -18.06 46.58 -19.97
N GLY A 56 -18.55 45.74 -20.90
CA GLY A 56 -17.86 45.43 -22.16
C GLY A 56 -16.65 44.50 -22.01
N ILE A 57 -16.26 44.15 -20.78
CA ILE A 57 -15.18 43.20 -20.49
C ILE A 57 -15.81 41.84 -20.22
N ARG A 58 -15.34 40.80 -20.90
CA ARG A 58 -15.81 39.42 -20.69
C ARG A 58 -14.76 38.64 -19.89
N PRO A 59 -14.81 38.64 -18.55
CA PRO A 59 -13.93 37.80 -17.74
C PRO A 59 -14.16 36.32 -18.04
N THR A 60 -13.10 35.51 -17.99
CA THR A 60 -13.23 34.05 -18.02
C THR A 60 -13.85 33.56 -16.71
N LEU A 61 -14.44 32.37 -16.72
CA LEU A 61 -14.94 31.77 -15.48
C LEU A 61 -13.83 31.60 -14.42
N PRO A 62 -12.63 31.08 -14.76
CA PRO A 62 -11.52 31.01 -13.82
C PRO A 62 -11.18 32.36 -13.20
N GLN A 63 -11.21 33.46 -13.96
CA GLN A 63 -10.97 34.80 -13.43
C GLN A 63 -12.01 35.19 -12.37
N LEU A 64 -13.30 34.91 -12.60
CA LEU A 64 -14.34 35.18 -11.59
C LEU A 64 -14.23 34.30 -10.34
N PHE A 65 -13.68 33.09 -10.48
CA PHE A 65 -13.36 32.23 -9.33
C PHE A 65 -12.14 32.71 -8.55
N ILE A 66 -11.15 33.31 -9.24
CA ILE A 66 -9.97 33.95 -8.61
C ILE A 66 -10.40 35.22 -7.89
N TYR A 67 -11.23 36.05 -8.53
CA TYR A 67 -11.71 37.32 -8.02
C TYR A 67 -13.14 37.19 -7.49
N SER A 68 -13.31 36.34 -6.47
CA SER A 68 -14.62 35.92 -5.97
C SER A 68 -15.30 36.92 -5.03
N THR A 69 -14.77 38.12 -4.83
CA THR A 69 -15.41 39.22 -4.09
C THR A 69 -15.63 40.42 -5.01
N ILE A 70 -16.62 41.27 -4.72
CA ILE A 70 -16.87 42.49 -5.50
C ILE A 70 -15.61 43.35 -5.58
N ARG A 71 -14.87 43.49 -4.47
CA ARG A 71 -13.64 44.28 -4.41
C ARG A 71 -12.55 43.74 -5.32
N THR A 72 -12.27 42.43 -5.25
CA THR A 72 -11.20 41.83 -6.05
C THR A 72 -11.59 41.77 -7.54
N CYS A 73 -12.87 41.55 -7.84
CA CYS A 73 -13.40 41.56 -9.20
C CYS A 73 -13.40 42.97 -9.80
N ALA A 74 -13.80 43.99 -9.03
CA ALA A 74 -13.73 45.38 -9.46
C ALA A 74 -12.28 45.80 -9.76
N ALA A 75 -11.35 45.47 -8.87
CA ALA A 75 -9.93 45.74 -9.09
C ALA A 75 -9.43 45.09 -10.39
N PHE A 76 -9.81 43.84 -10.65
CA PHE A 76 -9.47 43.14 -11.88
C PHE A 76 -10.04 43.82 -13.13
N LEU A 77 -11.34 44.14 -13.13
CA LEU A 77 -12.01 44.79 -14.26
C LEU A 77 -11.48 46.20 -14.52
N ASP A 78 -11.11 46.93 -13.46
CA ASP A 78 -10.56 48.29 -13.53
C ASP A 78 -9.08 48.31 -13.96
N GLY A 79 -8.44 47.15 -14.13
CA GLY A 79 -7.00 47.04 -14.37
C GLY A 79 -6.15 47.57 -13.20
N SER A 80 -6.76 47.78 -12.04
CA SER A 80 -6.14 48.29 -10.81
C SER A 80 -5.82 47.19 -9.80
N ALA A 81 -6.17 45.95 -10.13
CA ALA A 81 -5.65 44.77 -9.44
C ALA A 81 -4.13 44.84 -9.53
N GLN A 82 -3.51 45.33 -8.45
CA GLN A 82 -2.19 44.85 -8.12
C GLN A 82 -2.33 43.34 -8.10
N VAL A 83 -1.54 42.65 -8.92
CA VAL A 83 -1.11 41.29 -8.55
C VAL A 83 -0.73 41.45 -7.09
N GLN A 84 -1.55 40.94 -6.16
CA GLN A 84 -1.20 41.01 -4.75
C GLN A 84 0.12 40.27 -4.67
N GLU A 85 1.21 41.02 -4.55
CA GLU A 85 2.50 40.44 -4.25
C GLU A 85 2.29 39.61 -2.97
N PRO A 86 2.79 38.37 -2.97
CA PRO A 86 2.56 37.46 -1.88
C PRO A 86 3.02 38.10 -0.57
N VAL A 87 2.25 37.88 0.50
CA VAL A 87 2.68 38.09 1.88
C VAL A 87 4.13 37.62 1.98
N ALA A 88 5.03 38.57 2.28
CA ALA A 88 6.49 38.46 2.25
C ALA A 88 7.00 37.00 2.18
N VAL A 89 7.19 36.50 0.97
CA VAL A 89 8.12 35.40 0.74
C VAL A 89 9.48 36.04 0.92
N VAL A 90 10.29 35.50 1.83
CA VAL A 90 11.70 35.85 1.94
C VAL A 90 12.31 35.63 0.55
N GLU A 91 12.53 36.71 -0.19
CA GLU A 91 13.27 36.69 -1.45
C GLU A 91 14.72 36.36 -1.12
N GLU A 92 15.04 35.06 -1.06
CA GLU A 92 16.39 34.63 -1.31
C GLU A 92 16.44 34.17 -2.77
N LYS A 93 16.80 35.12 -3.63
CA LYS A 93 17.08 34.90 -5.05
C LYS A 93 18.39 34.09 -5.18
N ALA A 94 18.36 32.83 -4.77
CA ALA A 94 19.37 31.89 -5.17
C ALA A 94 19.10 31.55 -6.64
N ALA A 95 20.02 31.91 -7.53
CA ALA A 95 20.07 31.31 -8.84
C ALA A 95 20.14 29.78 -8.61
N VAL A 96 19.04 29.08 -8.88
CA VAL A 96 19.03 27.61 -8.81
C VAL A 96 19.70 27.16 -10.10
N PRO A 97 20.95 26.66 -10.07
CA PRO A 97 21.49 26.02 -11.25
C PRO A 97 20.61 24.82 -11.54
N ASP A 98 20.08 24.71 -12.76
CA ASP A 98 19.69 23.40 -13.30
C ASP A 98 20.97 22.57 -13.25
N SER A 99 21.12 21.70 -12.25
CA SER A 99 22.29 20.85 -12.16
C SER A 99 22.32 20.00 -13.43
N ALA A 100 23.34 20.30 -14.24
CA ALA A 100 23.43 19.97 -15.64
C ALA A 100 24.08 18.60 -15.84
N GLY A 101 23.54 17.83 -16.78
CA GLY A 101 24.15 16.64 -17.37
C GLY A 101 23.86 15.31 -16.65
N PRO A 102 23.94 14.18 -17.37
CA PRO A 102 24.02 12.84 -16.77
C PRO A 102 25.33 12.74 -15.98
N GLY A 103 25.29 13.09 -14.70
CA GLY A 103 26.47 13.19 -13.83
C GLY A 103 26.43 14.29 -12.76
N ALA A 104 25.32 15.03 -12.60
CA ALA A 104 25.15 15.95 -11.46
C ALA A 104 25.22 15.19 -10.11
N GLU A 105 25.87 15.79 -9.10
CA GLU A 105 25.88 15.26 -7.73
C GLU A 105 24.45 15.13 -7.20
N TRP A 106 24.10 13.93 -6.74
CA TRP A 106 22.82 13.65 -6.09
C TRP A 106 22.69 14.46 -4.81
N ARG A 107 21.48 14.92 -4.51
CA ARG A 107 21.24 15.70 -3.30
C ARG A 107 20.90 14.75 -2.16
N ASP A 108 21.34 15.09 -0.95
CA ASP A 108 20.97 14.35 0.27
C ASP A 108 19.44 14.31 0.51
N THR A 109 18.70 15.18 -0.16
CA THR A 109 17.24 15.24 -0.12
C THR A 109 16.52 14.34 -1.13
N ASP A 110 17.26 13.66 -2.01
CA ASP A 110 16.66 12.82 -3.06
C ASP A 110 16.22 11.46 -2.49
N ILE A 111 15.01 11.04 -2.88
CA ILE A 111 14.40 9.77 -2.44
C ILE A 111 14.27 8.83 -3.64
N ALA A 112 14.80 7.62 -3.51
CA ALA A 112 14.63 6.56 -4.49
C ALA A 112 13.27 5.87 -4.32
N VAL A 113 12.60 5.64 -5.46
CA VAL A 113 11.47 4.71 -5.56
C VAL A 113 12.04 3.34 -5.91
N ILE A 114 12.00 2.40 -4.96
CA ILE A 114 12.69 1.10 -5.11
C ILE A 114 11.74 -0.11 -5.20
N GLY A 115 10.46 0.08 -4.89
CA GLY A 115 9.45 -0.97 -5.01
C GLY A 115 8.09 -0.40 -5.38
N LEU A 116 7.30 -1.20 -6.09
CA LEU A 116 5.98 -0.87 -6.61
C LEU A 116 5.06 -2.09 -6.50
N ALA A 117 3.80 -1.86 -6.16
CA ALA A 117 2.70 -2.79 -6.35
C ALA A 117 1.40 -2.02 -6.62
N CYS A 118 0.55 -2.55 -7.49
CA CYS A 118 -0.76 -1.97 -7.70
C CYS A 118 -1.76 -2.97 -8.25
N ARG A 119 -3.04 -2.69 -7.97
CA ARG A 119 -4.20 -3.33 -8.60
C ARG A 119 -5.15 -2.23 -9.02
N PHE A 120 -5.49 -2.20 -10.30
CA PHE A 120 -6.44 -1.27 -10.90
C PHE A 120 -7.38 -2.05 -11.82
N ALA A 121 -8.39 -1.38 -12.38
CA ALA A 121 -9.26 -2.02 -13.36
C ALA A 121 -8.42 -2.60 -14.53
N ASP A 122 -8.68 -3.86 -14.85
CA ASP A 122 -7.95 -4.69 -15.83
C ASP A 122 -6.43 -4.83 -15.63
N ALA A 123 -5.90 -4.48 -14.44
CA ALA A 123 -4.48 -4.59 -14.14
C ALA A 123 -4.24 -5.12 -12.72
N THR A 124 -3.58 -6.28 -12.63
CA THR A 124 -3.32 -6.94 -11.34
C THR A 124 -1.91 -6.69 -10.78
N ASP A 125 -1.05 -6.05 -11.56
CA ASP A 125 0.32 -5.68 -11.20
C ASP A 125 0.81 -4.44 -12.00
N PRO A 126 1.97 -3.85 -11.65
CA PRO A 126 2.52 -2.69 -12.37
C PRO A 126 2.86 -2.92 -13.85
N ASP A 127 3.17 -4.15 -14.26
CA ASP A 127 3.54 -4.47 -15.65
C ASP A 127 2.29 -4.47 -16.54
N GLN A 128 1.21 -5.15 -16.11
CA GLN A 128 -0.10 -5.09 -16.78
C GLN A 128 -0.66 -3.67 -16.81
N PHE A 129 -0.50 -2.92 -15.71
CA PHE A 129 -0.93 -1.53 -15.68
C PHE A 129 -0.18 -0.71 -16.74
N TRP A 130 1.13 -0.88 -16.86
CA TRP A 130 1.91 -0.22 -17.89
C TRP A 130 1.46 -0.58 -19.30
N ASP A 131 1.29 -1.87 -19.58
CA ASP A 131 0.90 -2.35 -20.91
C ASP A 131 -0.46 -1.78 -21.31
N ASN A 132 -1.42 -1.75 -20.38
CA ASN A 132 -2.73 -1.13 -20.59
C ASN A 132 -2.62 0.38 -20.87
N LEU A 133 -1.77 1.10 -20.13
CA LEU A 133 -1.56 2.53 -20.32
C LEU A 133 -0.98 2.84 -21.71
N VAL A 134 0.07 2.12 -22.12
CA VAL A 134 0.71 2.33 -23.43
C VAL A 134 -0.21 1.92 -24.57
N ALA A 135 -0.98 0.84 -24.41
CA ALA A 135 -1.96 0.42 -25.41
C ALA A 135 -3.20 1.33 -25.47
N GLY A 136 -3.36 2.25 -24.51
CA GLY A 136 -4.51 3.15 -24.45
C GLY A 136 -5.82 2.44 -24.09
N VAL A 137 -5.77 1.46 -23.18
CA VAL A 137 -6.95 0.70 -22.72
C VAL A 137 -7.87 1.58 -21.86
N ASP A 138 -9.16 1.60 -22.20
CA ASP A 138 -10.26 2.12 -21.37
C ASP A 138 -10.82 0.97 -20.52
N SER A 139 -10.52 0.99 -19.23
CA SER A 139 -10.88 -0.05 -18.26
C SER A 139 -12.19 0.26 -17.52
N ILE A 140 -13.01 1.16 -18.06
CA ILE A 140 -14.34 1.45 -17.50
C ILE A 140 -15.33 0.37 -17.94
N SER A 141 -15.76 -0.45 -16.98
CA SER A 141 -16.86 -1.39 -17.17
C SER A 141 -18.19 -0.67 -17.37
N ARG A 142 -19.03 -1.17 -18.29
CA ARG A 142 -20.38 -0.65 -18.55
C ARG A 142 -21.43 -1.73 -18.25
N PHE A 143 -22.39 -1.42 -17.39
CA PHE A 143 -23.43 -2.35 -16.95
C PHE A 143 -24.75 -2.11 -17.69
N PRO A 144 -25.64 -3.12 -17.75
CA PRO A 144 -27.02 -2.89 -18.15
C PRO A 144 -27.68 -1.88 -17.21
N LYS A 145 -28.45 -0.94 -17.76
CA LYS A 145 -29.29 -0.04 -16.94
C LYS A 145 -30.23 -0.89 -16.10
N LYS A 146 -30.02 -0.96 -14.79
CA LYS A 146 -30.98 -1.51 -13.83
C LYS A 146 -31.78 -0.36 -13.24
N SER A 147 -33.11 -0.43 -13.37
CA SER A 147 -34.01 0.49 -12.68
C SER A 147 -34.07 0.10 -11.21
N PHE A 148 -33.28 0.76 -10.36
CA PHE A 148 -33.45 0.63 -8.92
C PHE A 148 -34.48 1.67 -8.45
N LEU A 149 -35.58 1.20 -7.86
CA LEU A 149 -36.48 2.06 -7.10
C LEU A 149 -35.80 2.34 -5.75
N THR A 150 -35.38 3.58 -5.50
CA THR A 150 -34.92 3.96 -4.16
C THR A 150 -36.09 3.98 -3.19
N PRO A 151 -35.90 3.62 -1.91
CA PRO A 151 -36.91 3.87 -0.88
C PRO A 151 -37.36 5.34 -0.92
N GLY A 152 -38.63 5.61 -1.15
CA GLY A 152 -39.19 6.96 -1.29
C GLY A 152 -39.58 7.42 -2.71
N GLY A 153 -39.37 6.59 -3.75
CA GLY A 153 -39.99 6.81 -5.07
C GLY A 153 -39.37 7.89 -5.96
N SER A 154 -38.28 8.56 -5.56
CA SER A 154 -37.53 9.47 -6.43
C SER A 154 -36.61 8.69 -7.38
N THR A 155 -36.75 8.87 -8.70
CA THR A 155 -35.78 8.32 -9.66
C THR A 155 -34.46 9.11 -9.58
N LYS A 156 -33.44 8.58 -8.88
CA LYS A 156 -32.06 9.08 -9.02
C LYS A 156 -31.51 8.59 -10.37
N GLU A 157 -30.93 9.46 -11.20
CA GLU A 157 -30.36 9.06 -12.48
C GLU A 157 -29.09 8.23 -12.24
N TYR A 158 -29.16 6.92 -12.45
CA TYR A 158 -28.02 6.01 -12.27
C TYR A 158 -27.16 5.91 -13.54
N VAL A 159 -25.84 6.05 -13.40
CA VAL A 159 -24.86 5.87 -14.49
C VAL A 159 -24.25 4.47 -14.37
N PRO A 160 -24.57 3.52 -15.25
CA PRO A 160 -24.10 2.15 -15.11
C PRO A 160 -22.66 1.99 -15.63
N ALA A 161 -21.68 2.68 -15.05
CA ALA A 161 -20.28 2.57 -15.46
C ALA A 161 -19.30 2.73 -14.30
N GLY A 162 -18.12 2.10 -14.36
CA GLY A 162 -17.08 2.31 -13.36
C GLY A 162 -15.83 1.46 -13.60
N GLY A 163 -14.68 1.94 -13.15
CA GLY A 163 -13.46 1.14 -13.08
C GLY A 163 -13.54 0.22 -11.87
N LEU A 164 -13.62 -1.09 -12.09
CA LEU A 164 -13.79 -2.07 -11.01
C LEU A 164 -12.54 -2.92 -10.85
N LEU A 165 -12.22 -3.28 -9.61
CA LEU A 165 -11.27 -4.35 -9.37
C LEU A 165 -11.89 -5.69 -9.71
N GLU A 166 -11.09 -6.59 -10.26
CA GLU A 166 -11.45 -7.99 -10.37
C GLU A 166 -11.36 -8.64 -8.98
N THR A 167 -12.42 -9.33 -8.58
CA THR A 167 -12.44 -10.14 -7.35
C THR A 167 -11.98 -9.43 -6.06
N PRO A 168 -12.46 -8.21 -5.74
CA PRO A 168 -12.03 -7.46 -4.55
C PRO A 168 -12.32 -8.17 -3.22
N GLU A 169 -13.23 -9.14 -3.22
CA GLU A 169 -13.55 -9.95 -2.06
C GLU A 169 -12.58 -11.12 -1.80
N TRP A 170 -11.58 -11.32 -2.67
CA TRP A 170 -10.63 -12.44 -2.58
C TRP A 170 -9.38 -12.03 -1.80
N PHE A 171 -8.93 -12.91 -0.90
CA PHE A 171 -7.79 -12.66 -0.01
C PHE A 171 -7.15 -13.97 0.45
N ASP A 172 -5.85 -13.99 0.73
CA ASP A 172 -5.17 -15.16 1.30
C ASP A 172 -5.07 -15.06 2.84
N ALA A 173 -6.14 -15.45 3.53
CA ALA A 173 -6.24 -15.28 4.98
C ALA A 173 -5.20 -16.10 5.76
N SER A 174 -4.98 -17.36 5.35
CA SER A 174 -4.06 -18.26 6.06
C SER A 174 -2.61 -17.77 5.96
N TYR A 175 -2.19 -17.23 4.81
CA TYR A 175 -0.86 -16.63 4.66
C TYR A 175 -0.59 -15.52 5.70
N PHE A 176 -1.59 -14.69 5.99
CA PHE A 176 -1.48 -13.62 6.97
C PHE A 176 -1.88 -14.04 8.39
N GLY A 177 -2.12 -15.33 8.64
CA GLY A 177 -2.56 -15.83 9.95
C GLY A 177 -3.88 -15.20 10.40
N TYR A 178 -4.87 -15.18 9.51
CA TYR A 178 -6.26 -14.88 9.83
C TYR A 178 -7.11 -16.13 9.70
N THR A 179 -8.05 -16.30 10.63
CA THR A 179 -9.14 -17.25 10.48
C THR A 179 -10.11 -16.80 9.38
N PRO A 180 -10.89 -17.72 8.79
CA PRO A 180 -11.95 -17.36 7.85
C PRO A 180 -12.96 -16.35 8.39
N ARG A 181 -13.28 -16.42 9.69
CA ARG A 181 -14.20 -15.48 10.36
C ARG A 181 -13.61 -14.07 10.39
N GLU A 182 -12.37 -13.93 10.83
CA GLU A 182 -11.71 -12.61 10.85
C GLU A 182 -11.62 -12.01 9.45
N ALA A 183 -11.26 -12.81 8.44
CA ALA A 183 -11.17 -12.33 7.06
C ALA A 183 -12.51 -11.80 6.52
N LEU A 184 -13.64 -12.38 6.93
CA LEU A 184 -14.98 -11.88 6.61
C LEU A 184 -15.30 -10.54 7.25
N LEU A 185 -14.74 -10.24 8.42
CA LEU A 185 -15.01 -9.02 9.19
C LEU A 185 -14.08 -7.86 8.80
N ILE A 186 -13.10 -8.10 7.92
CA ILE A 186 -12.15 -7.09 7.46
C ILE A 186 -12.61 -6.50 6.13
N ASP A 187 -12.64 -5.17 6.05
CA ASP A 187 -12.91 -4.44 4.81
C ASP A 187 -11.94 -4.92 3.69
N PRO A 188 -12.45 -5.28 2.49
CA PRO A 188 -11.63 -5.52 1.30
C PRO A 188 -10.48 -4.51 1.08
N GLN A 189 -10.71 -3.23 1.37
CA GLN A 189 -9.69 -2.18 1.29
C GLN A 189 -8.44 -2.53 2.10
N HIS A 190 -8.63 -3.01 3.34
CA HIS A 190 -7.54 -3.37 4.25
C HIS A 190 -6.82 -4.63 3.78
N ARG A 191 -7.57 -5.63 3.29
CA ARG A 191 -7.05 -6.90 2.76
C ARG A 191 -6.17 -6.67 1.53
N ILE A 192 -6.66 -5.89 0.56
CA ILE A 192 -5.93 -5.58 -0.67
C ILE A 192 -4.70 -4.73 -0.37
N LEU A 193 -4.80 -3.73 0.53
CA LEU A 193 -3.64 -2.93 0.93
C LEU A 193 -2.55 -3.78 1.59
N LEU A 194 -2.93 -4.75 2.42
CA LEU A 194 -2.00 -5.67 3.06
C LEU A 194 -1.25 -6.53 2.04
N GLU A 195 -1.94 -7.12 1.08
CA GLU A 195 -1.31 -7.88 -0.01
C GLU A 195 -0.38 -6.98 -0.85
N CYS A 196 -0.85 -5.80 -1.28
CA CYS A 196 -0.04 -4.86 -2.06
C CYS A 196 1.18 -4.32 -1.28
N SER A 197 1.10 -4.19 0.04
CA SER A 197 2.22 -3.75 0.86
C SER A 197 3.33 -4.80 0.88
N LEU A 198 2.97 -6.08 1.00
CA LEU A 198 3.94 -7.17 0.90
C LEU A 198 4.54 -7.25 -0.51
N GLU A 199 3.68 -7.23 -1.55
CA GLU A 199 4.13 -7.25 -2.96
C GLU A 199 5.12 -6.12 -3.26
N ALA A 200 4.89 -4.92 -2.72
CA ALA A 200 5.78 -3.77 -2.93
C ALA A 200 7.13 -3.94 -2.23
N ILE A 201 7.17 -4.50 -1.02
CA ILE A 201 8.43 -4.78 -0.31
C ILE A 201 9.21 -5.90 -1.00
N GLU A 202 8.53 -6.96 -1.44
CA GLU A 202 9.17 -8.05 -2.19
C GLU A 202 9.69 -7.58 -3.56
N SER A 203 8.98 -6.67 -4.24
CA SER A 203 9.44 -6.09 -5.50
C SER A 203 10.67 -5.19 -5.31
N ALA A 204 10.82 -4.56 -4.14
CA ALA A 204 12.05 -3.88 -3.72
C ALA A 204 13.19 -4.84 -3.34
N GLY A 205 12.93 -6.15 -3.22
CA GLY A 205 13.90 -7.16 -2.84
C GLY A 205 14.25 -7.16 -1.35
N TYR A 206 13.32 -6.75 -0.49
CA TYR A 206 13.48 -6.79 0.97
C TYR A 206 12.56 -7.83 1.61
N ASP A 207 13.01 -8.35 2.74
CA ASP A 207 12.20 -9.12 3.67
C ASP A 207 12.07 -8.30 4.96
N PRO A 208 10.84 -7.89 5.36
CA PRO A 208 10.63 -7.10 6.57
C PRO A 208 11.23 -7.73 7.83
N ASP A 209 11.15 -9.07 7.95
CA ASP A 209 11.61 -9.82 9.13
C ASP A 209 13.15 -9.78 9.26
N ARG A 210 13.87 -9.54 8.15
CA ARG A 210 15.34 -9.49 8.08
C ARG A 210 15.91 -8.09 7.87
N PHE A 211 15.06 -7.07 7.74
CA PHE A 211 15.52 -5.71 7.54
C PHE A 211 16.08 -5.12 8.86
N PRO A 212 17.33 -4.63 8.90
CA PRO A 212 17.95 -4.18 10.14
C PRO A 212 17.46 -2.83 10.65
N GLY A 213 16.82 -2.03 9.79
CA GLY A 213 16.36 -0.67 10.09
C GLY A 213 14.87 -0.58 10.40
N LEU A 214 14.36 0.65 10.49
CA LEU A 214 12.94 0.90 10.72
C LEU A 214 12.20 1.05 9.39
N ILE A 215 11.11 0.28 9.22
CA ILE A 215 10.18 0.40 8.09
C ILE A 215 8.95 1.18 8.56
N GLY A 216 8.70 2.36 7.99
CA GLY A 216 7.49 3.14 8.22
C GLY A 216 6.38 2.83 7.21
N ILE A 217 5.13 3.15 7.54
CA ILE A 217 3.99 3.05 6.63
C ILE A 217 3.06 4.26 6.73
N TYR A 218 2.76 4.81 5.56
CA TYR A 218 1.84 5.93 5.35
C TYR A 218 0.81 5.53 4.31
N ALA A 219 -0.44 5.34 4.70
CA ALA A 219 -1.48 4.90 3.78
C ALA A 219 -2.84 5.46 4.14
N GLY A 220 -3.76 5.48 3.19
CA GLY A 220 -5.15 5.85 3.45
C GLY A 220 -6.13 5.13 2.55
N SER A 221 -7.39 5.13 2.96
CA SER A 221 -8.49 4.47 2.25
C SER A 221 -9.63 5.44 1.98
N SER A 222 -10.47 5.13 0.99
CA SER A 222 -11.77 5.78 0.86
C SER A 222 -12.74 5.33 1.96
N LEU A 223 -13.88 6.02 2.08
CA LEU A 223 -14.94 5.63 3.01
C LEU A 223 -15.33 4.16 2.82
N SER A 224 -15.41 3.41 3.91
CA SER A 224 -15.80 2.01 3.88
C SER A 224 -17.29 1.85 3.62
N THR A 225 -17.67 1.29 2.47
CA THR A 225 -19.04 0.80 2.25
C THR A 225 -19.28 -0.52 2.97
N TYR A 226 -18.21 -1.21 3.40
CA TYR A 226 -18.30 -2.48 4.10
C TYR A 226 -18.81 -2.32 5.54
N THR A 227 -18.54 -1.16 6.19
CA THR A 227 -19.13 -0.81 7.49
C THR A 227 -20.66 -0.92 7.48
N GLU A 228 -21.32 -0.45 6.42
CA GLU A 228 -22.78 -0.53 6.30
C GLU A 228 -23.27 -1.97 6.16
N THR A 229 -22.56 -2.78 5.37
CA THR A 229 -22.85 -4.22 5.22
C THR A 229 -22.71 -4.95 6.55
N MET A 230 -21.65 -4.67 7.31
CA MET A 230 -21.46 -5.27 8.64
C MET A 230 -22.54 -4.82 9.64
N ARG A 231 -22.92 -3.54 9.65
CA ARG A 231 -24.02 -3.05 10.51
C ARG A 231 -25.34 -3.71 10.17
N ALA A 232 -25.65 -3.90 8.89
CA ALA A 232 -26.84 -4.63 8.48
C ALA A 232 -26.80 -6.07 8.97
N ARG A 233 -25.65 -6.75 8.89
CA ARG A 233 -25.48 -8.13 9.37
C ARG A 233 -25.49 -8.27 10.89
N GLN A 234 -24.99 -7.29 11.62
CA GLN A 234 -25.06 -7.27 13.09
C GLN A 234 -26.51 -7.35 13.62
N LEU A 235 -27.50 -6.85 12.85
CA LEU A 235 -28.92 -6.97 13.22
C LEU A 235 -29.44 -8.41 13.12
N GLU A 236 -28.79 -9.26 12.31
CA GLU A 236 -29.17 -10.65 12.07
C GLU A 236 -28.27 -11.63 12.85
N ASP A 237 -27.01 -11.26 13.08
CA ASP A 237 -25.98 -12.03 13.75
C ASP A 237 -25.37 -11.21 14.90
N ALA A 238 -25.84 -11.49 16.11
CA ALA A 238 -25.39 -10.81 17.32
C ALA A 238 -23.92 -11.09 17.68
N THR A 239 -23.26 -12.05 17.02
CA THR A 239 -21.82 -12.31 17.21
C THR A 239 -20.94 -11.27 16.53
N ILE A 240 -21.47 -10.48 15.60
CA ILE A 240 -20.78 -9.33 15.02
C ILE A 240 -20.89 -8.16 15.99
N THR A 241 -19.80 -7.84 16.65
CA THR A 241 -19.76 -6.80 17.68
C THR A 241 -19.50 -5.43 17.07
N ASN A 242 -19.76 -4.36 17.82
CA ASN A 242 -19.31 -3.01 17.45
C ASN A 242 -17.79 -2.92 17.36
N TRP A 243 -17.08 -3.78 18.10
CA TRP A 243 -15.62 -3.86 18.07
C TRP A 243 -15.10 -4.45 16.76
N ASP A 244 -15.76 -5.49 16.24
CA ASP A 244 -15.45 -6.06 14.92
C ASP A 244 -15.61 -5.00 13.81
N ILE A 245 -16.70 -4.24 13.86
CA ILE A 245 -16.96 -3.17 12.89
C ILE A 245 -15.90 -2.07 12.98
N LEU A 246 -15.60 -1.62 14.21
CA LEU A 246 -14.59 -0.59 14.46
C LEU A 246 -13.22 -1.01 13.94
N THR A 247 -12.72 -2.16 14.38
CA THR A 247 -11.35 -2.60 14.05
C THR A 247 -11.23 -3.12 12.62
N GLY A 248 -12.29 -3.70 12.07
CA GLY A 248 -12.31 -4.31 10.74
C GLY A 248 -12.50 -3.34 9.58
N THR A 249 -13.13 -2.17 9.81
CA THR A 249 -13.59 -1.30 8.71
C THR A 249 -13.19 0.17 8.80
N THR A 250 -12.79 0.69 9.96
CA THR A 250 -12.40 2.11 10.04
C THR A 250 -10.97 2.32 9.54
N SER A 251 -10.74 3.50 8.97
CA SER A 251 -9.42 3.88 8.46
C SER A 251 -8.33 3.92 9.53
N ASP A 252 -8.68 4.00 10.82
CA ASP A 252 -7.74 4.04 11.94
C ASP A 252 -6.85 2.79 12.04
N TYR A 253 -7.35 1.65 11.56
CA TYR A 253 -6.65 0.37 11.65
C TYR A 253 -6.03 -0.07 10.31
N LEU A 254 -6.09 0.78 9.28
CA LEU A 254 -5.61 0.44 7.94
C LEU A 254 -4.09 0.21 7.92
N ALA A 255 -3.30 1.24 8.26
CA ALA A 255 -1.84 1.18 8.24
C ALA A 255 -1.28 0.32 9.38
N SER A 256 -1.88 0.38 10.58
CA SER A 256 -1.44 -0.38 11.74
C SER A 256 -1.65 -1.89 11.59
N ARG A 257 -2.67 -2.33 10.85
CA ARG A 257 -2.84 -3.74 10.49
C ARG A 257 -1.71 -4.24 9.61
N VAL A 258 -1.26 -3.44 8.65
CA VAL A 258 -0.09 -3.78 7.82
C VAL A 258 1.18 -3.81 8.67
N ALA A 259 1.40 -2.81 9.51
CA ALA A 259 2.54 -2.78 10.41
C ALA A 259 2.59 -4.01 11.32
N TYR A 260 1.45 -4.37 11.93
CA TYR A 260 1.32 -5.56 12.77
C TYR A 260 1.61 -6.85 12.00
N LYS A 261 0.96 -7.06 10.84
CA LYS A 261 1.07 -8.32 10.08
C LYS A 261 2.42 -8.51 9.39
N LEU A 262 3.14 -7.42 9.09
CA LEU A 262 4.45 -7.46 8.44
C LEU A 262 5.60 -7.15 9.42
N GLY A 263 5.34 -7.00 10.72
CA GLY A 263 6.38 -6.74 11.73
C GLY A 263 7.07 -5.37 11.62
N LEU A 264 6.42 -4.37 11.02
CA LEU A 264 7.00 -3.05 10.78
C LEU A 264 7.05 -2.23 12.07
N ARG A 265 8.21 -1.64 12.38
CA ARG A 265 8.47 -0.93 13.65
C ARG A 265 8.69 0.58 13.50
N GLY A 266 8.69 1.10 12.28
CA GLY A 266 8.80 2.53 12.03
C GLY A 266 7.47 3.28 12.22
N PRO A 267 7.45 4.60 11.93
CA PRO A 267 6.24 5.40 12.03
C PRO A 267 5.10 4.81 11.21
N THR A 268 3.93 4.72 11.83
CA THR A 268 2.72 4.15 11.24
C THR A 268 1.63 5.20 11.27
N ALA A 269 1.18 5.66 10.11
CA ALA A 269 0.21 6.74 10.01
C ALA A 269 -0.86 6.47 8.95
N ASN A 270 -2.12 6.66 9.36
CA ASN A 270 -3.23 6.77 8.42
C ASN A 270 -3.32 8.20 7.92
N VAL A 271 -3.32 8.38 6.60
CA VAL A 271 -3.37 9.69 5.94
C VAL A 271 -4.73 9.85 5.29
N GLN A 272 -5.40 10.98 5.55
CA GLN A 272 -6.71 11.28 4.96
C GLN A 272 -6.77 12.72 4.46
N ALA A 273 -6.82 12.86 3.14
CA ALA A 273 -6.90 14.12 2.40
C ALA A 273 -7.82 13.98 1.17
N ALA A 274 -8.90 13.20 1.32
CA ALA A 274 -9.82 12.83 0.24
C ALA A 274 -9.06 12.31 -1.00
N CYS A 275 -9.34 12.84 -2.19
CA CYS A 275 -8.71 12.40 -3.43
C CYS A 275 -7.18 12.66 -3.53
N ALA A 276 -6.59 13.45 -2.61
CA ALA A 276 -5.15 13.65 -2.51
C ALA A 276 -4.45 12.72 -1.50
N THR A 277 -5.20 11.89 -0.77
CA THR A 277 -4.73 11.01 0.32
C THR A 277 -3.40 10.31 0.03
N SER A 278 -3.32 9.55 -1.06
CA SER A 278 -2.13 8.74 -1.32
C SER A 278 -0.91 9.54 -1.77
N LEU A 279 -1.06 10.73 -2.36
CA LEU A 279 0.09 11.58 -2.68
C LEU A 279 0.58 12.37 -1.45
N TYR A 280 -0.31 12.69 -0.51
CA TYR A 280 0.09 13.14 0.84
C TYR A 280 0.88 12.05 1.56
N ALA A 281 0.46 10.79 1.45
CA ALA A 281 1.18 9.67 2.06
C ALA A 281 2.61 9.56 1.51
N VAL A 282 2.80 9.68 0.19
CA VAL A 282 4.14 9.75 -0.44
C VAL A 282 4.96 10.92 0.11
N HIS A 283 4.36 12.10 0.25
CA HIS A 283 5.05 13.27 0.82
C HIS A 283 5.51 13.01 2.26
N PHE A 284 4.63 12.52 3.14
CA PHE A 284 4.98 12.26 4.54
C PHE A 284 6.01 11.13 4.70
N ALA A 285 5.91 10.07 3.91
CA ALA A 285 6.92 9.02 3.86
C ALA A 285 8.31 9.56 3.46
N ALA A 286 8.38 10.39 2.42
CA ALA A 286 9.62 11.05 2.02
C ALA A 286 10.17 11.95 3.14
N ARG A 287 9.32 12.72 3.82
CA ARG A 287 9.73 13.57 4.94
C ARG A 287 10.31 12.75 6.11
N ALA A 288 9.69 11.62 6.45
CA ALA A 288 10.15 10.75 7.52
C ALA A 288 11.49 10.07 7.24
N LEU A 289 11.75 9.71 5.97
CA LEU A 289 13.07 9.22 5.54
C LEU A 289 14.14 10.30 5.67
N LEU A 290 13.82 11.53 5.29
CA LEU A 290 14.74 12.67 5.37
C LEU A 290 14.99 13.16 6.80
N SER A 291 14.03 12.98 7.71
CA SER A 291 14.22 13.26 9.15
C SER A 291 14.91 12.12 9.90
N GLY A 292 15.13 10.96 9.27
CA GLY A 292 15.73 9.79 9.91
C GLY A 292 14.79 9.05 10.86
N GLU A 293 13.47 9.26 10.75
CA GLU A 293 12.47 8.53 11.54
C GLU A 293 12.28 7.08 11.05
N CYS A 294 12.68 6.81 9.81
CA CYS A 294 12.75 5.47 9.24
C CYS A 294 13.84 5.39 8.15
N ASP A 295 14.17 4.16 7.77
CA ASP A 295 15.18 3.84 6.75
C ASP A 295 14.55 3.33 5.45
N LEU A 296 13.33 2.81 5.57
CA LEU A 296 12.49 2.36 4.47
C LEU A 296 11.06 2.84 4.75
N ALA A 297 10.32 3.29 3.73
CA ALA A 297 8.95 3.74 3.94
C ALA A 297 8.00 3.22 2.86
N LEU A 298 6.89 2.62 3.30
CA LEU A 298 5.74 2.30 2.48
C LEU A 298 4.84 3.53 2.35
N ALA A 299 4.40 3.84 1.14
CA ALA A 299 3.44 4.90 0.87
C ALA A 299 2.39 4.49 -0.16
N GLY A 300 1.13 4.83 0.07
CA GLY A 300 0.09 4.54 -0.93
C GLY A 300 -1.34 4.78 -0.47
N GLY A 301 -2.27 4.03 -1.07
CA GLY A 301 -3.68 4.09 -0.69
C GLY A 301 -4.56 3.16 -1.50
N THR A 302 -5.79 2.98 -1.01
CA THR A 302 -6.76 2.02 -1.52
C THR A 302 -8.15 2.64 -1.64
N SER A 303 -8.92 2.23 -2.63
CA SER A 303 -10.34 2.58 -2.76
C SER A 303 -11.09 1.41 -3.38
N VAL A 304 -11.96 0.80 -2.58
CA VAL A 304 -12.77 -0.35 -2.98
C VAL A 304 -14.17 -0.15 -2.43
N ARG A 305 -15.18 -0.44 -3.26
CA ARG A 305 -16.59 -0.26 -2.91
C ARG A 305 -17.39 -1.51 -3.24
N LEU A 306 -18.03 -2.08 -2.23
CA LEU A 306 -18.88 -3.25 -2.36
C LEU A 306 -20.27 -3.02 -1.74
N PRO A 307 -21.36 -3.46 -2.39
CA PRO A 307 -21.41 -3.97 -3.76
C PRO A 307 -21.19 -2.86 -4.80
N ALA A 308 -20.50 -3.18 -5.90
CA ALA A 308 -20.03 -2.22 -6.92
C ALA A 308 -21.13 -1.38 -7.61
N ALA A 309 -22.41 -1.78 -7.50
CA ALA A 309 -23.54 -1.17 -8.21
C ALA A 309 -24.23 -0.02 -7.47
N LEU A 310 -23.79 0.35 -6.26
CA LEU A 310 -24.56 1.25 -5.39
C LEU A 310 -24.25 2.75 -5.51
N ASP A 311 -23.21 3.19 -6.24
CA ASP A 311 -22.71 4.57 -6.07
C ASP A 311 -22.83 5.51 -7.27
N ASN A 312 -23.27 5.04 -8.43
CA ASN A 312 -23.37 5.92 -9.60
C ASN A 312 -24.70 6.67 -9.70
N TYR A 313 -25.35 6.94 -8.56
CA TYR A 313 -26.59 7.70 -8.52
C TYR A 313 -26.31 9.21 -8.60
N ARG A 314 -26.91 9.88 -9.58
CA ARG A 314 -26.84 11.32 -9.73
C ARG A 314 -27.95 11.99 -8.91
N VAL A 315 -27.56 12.68 -7.84
CA VAL A 315 -28.33 13.80 -7.25
C VAL A 315 -27.30 14.83 -6.79
N GLY A 316 -27.10 15.90 -7.56
CA GLY A 316 -26.16 16.99 -7.23
C GLY A 316 -24.73 16.53 -6.94
N GLY A 317 -23.84 16.49 -7.93
CA GLY A 317 -22.46 16.04 -7.74
C GLY A 317 -21.61 16.09 -9.01
N ILE A 318 -20.38 15.57 -8.93
CA ILE A 318 -19.38 15.60 -10.02
C ILE A 318 -19.46 14.42 -10.99
N THR A 319 -20.40 13.49 -10.80
CA THR A 319 -20.50 12.26 -11.59
C THR A 319 -20.81 12.55 -13.06
N SER A 320 -19.99 12.01 -13.97
CA SER A 320 -20.14 12.12 -15.43
C SER A 320 -21.43 11.42 -15.90
N PRO A 321 -22.35 12.14 -16.57
CA PRO A 321 -23.53 11.55 -17.21
C PRO A 321 -23.18 10.55 -18.32
N SER A 322 -22.08 10.78 -19.04
CA SER A 322 -21.62 9.90 -20.12
C SER A 322 -20.96 8.60 -19.62
N GLY A 323 -20.63 8.56 -18.33
CA GLY A 323 -19.98 7.41 -17.69
C GLY A 323 -18.50 7.30 -18.06
N THR A 324 -17.84 8.42 -18.35
CA THR A 324 -16.46 8.47 -18.82
C THR A 324 -15.76 9.70 -18.25
N CYS A 325 -14.48 9.57 -17.89
CA CYS A 325 -13.64 10.73 -17.59
C CYS A 325 -12.99 11.23 -18.88
N SER A 326 -13.27 12.48 -19.26
CA SER A 326 -12.73 13.12 -20.47
C SER A 326 -11.85 14.32 -20.13
N PRO A 327 -10.67 14.10 -19.51
CA PRO A 327 -9.79 15.17 -19.05
C PRO A 327 -9.38 16.09 -20.20
N PHE A 328 -9.58 17.39 -20.00
CA PHE A 328 -9.22 18.50 -20.89
C PHE A 328 -9.99 18.59 -22.22
N ASP A 329 -10.91 17.66 -22.48
CA ASP A 329 -11.71 17.64 -23.71
C ASP A 329 -12.92 18.59 -23.60
N ALA A 330 -13.41 19.09 -24.74
CA ALA A 330 -14.63 19.87 -24.82
C ALA A 330 -15.88 19.10 -24.31
N ALA A 331 -15.86 17.77 -24.35
CA ALA A 331 -16.90 16.89 -23.82
C ALA A 331 -16.73 16.56 -22.32
N ALA A 332 -15.77 17.19 -21.61
CA ALA A 332 -15.64 17.09 -20.17
C ALA A 332 -16.98 17.37 -19.46
N ASP A 333 -17.54 16.37 -18.77
CA ASP A 333 -18.87 16.45 -18.15
C ASP A 333 -18.91 15.87 -16.73
N GLY A 334 -17.77 15.46 -16.17
CA GLY A 334 -17.66 14.93 -14.82
C GLY A 334 -16.69 13.77 -14.69
N VAL A 335 -16.83 13.05 -13.58
CA VAL A 335 -15.98 11.94 -13.16
C VAL A 335 -16.78 10.63 -13.16
N ILE A 336 -16.17 9.53 -13.57
CA ILE A 336 -16.66 8.19 -13.26
C ILE A 336 -15.80 7.54 -12.18
N GLY A 337 -16.44 6.85 -11.23
CA GLY A 337 -15.75 6.22 -10.12
C GLY A 337 -14.87 5.06 -10.57
N GLY A 338 -13.68 4.97 -9.98
CA GLY A 338 -12.76 3.84 -10.11
C GLY A 338 -12.55 3.16 -8.76
N GLN A 339 -12.01 1.95 -8.79
CA GLN A 339 -11.50 1.19 -7.66
C GLN A 339 -10.03 0.85 -7.90
N GLY A 340 -9.25 0.74 -6.83
CA GLY A 340 -7.85 0.39 -6.96
C GLY A 340 -7.06 0.49 -5.67
N CYS A 341 -5.88 -0.08 -5.69
CA CYS A 341 -4.89 0.02 -4.64
C CYS A 341 -3.50 0.20 -5.26
N GLY A 342 -2.69 1.06 -4.67
CA GLY A 342 -1.29 1.22 -5.06
C GLY A 342 -0.41 1.44 -3.83
N MET A 343 0.78 0.86 -3.87
CA MET A 343 1.83 0.98 -2.85
C MET A 343 3.19 1.20 -3.52
N THR A 344 4.02 2.02 -2.89
CA THR A 344 5.42 2.21 -3.25
C THR A 344 6.32 2.08 -2.03
N VAL A 345 7.55 1.62 -2.27
CA VAL A 345 8.63 1.57 -1.29
C VAL A 345 9.64 2.67 -1.61
N LEU A 346 9.89 3.52 -0.61
CA LEU A 346 10.77 4.66 -0.69
C LEU A 346 11.99 4.48 0.22
N LYS A 347 13.13 5.00 -0.22
CA LYS A 347 14.38 5.01 0.53
C LYS A 347 15.22 6.23 0.17
N ARG A 348 16.11 6.69 1.05
CA ARG A 348 17.08 7.74 0.70
C ARG A 348 17.91 7.27 -0.50
N LEU A 349 18.11 8.13 -1.50
CA LEU A 349 18.79 7.75 -2.74
C LEU A 349 20.22 7.26 -2.49
N SER A 350 20.95 7.92 -1.57
CA SER A 350 22.29 7.50 -1.14
C SER A 350 22.31 6.05 -0.66
N ASP A 351 21.34 5.68 0.18
CA ASP A 351 21.26 4.37 0.83
C ASP A 351 20.79 3.32 -0.17
N ALA A 352 19.89 3.69 -1.09
CA ALA A 352 19.47 2.81 -2.17
C ALA A 352 20.62 2.46 -3.13
N ILE A 353 21.47 3.44 -3.45
CA ILE A 353 22.68 3.22 -4.26
C ILE A 353 23.68 2.35 -3.50
N ALA A 354 23.92 2.66 -2.22
CA ALA A 354 24.86 1.91 -1.38
C ALA A 354 24.47 0.44 -1.23
N ASP A 355 23.17 0.16 -1.09
CA ASP A 355 22.65 -1.18 -0.88
C ASP A 355 22.40 -1.95 -2.19
N GLY A 356 22.64 -1.32 -3.35
CA GLY A 356 22.48 -1.93 -4.67
C GLY A 356 21.01 -2.19 -5.03
N ASP A 357 20.10 -1.31 -4.62
CA ASP A 357 18.68 -1.44 -4.89
C ASP A 357 18.33 -1.13 -6.35
N HIS A 358 17.26 -1.76 -6.86
CA HIS A 358 16.66 -1.34 -8.14
C HIS A 358 15.95 0.00 -7.93
N ILE A 359 16.39 1.04 -8.62
CA ILE A 359 15.74 2.36 -8.58
C ILE A 359 14.88 2.53 -9.82
N HIS A 360 13.55 2.61 -9.64
CA HIS A 360 12.59 2.87 -10.71
C HIS A 360 12.61 4.35 -11.14
N ALA A 361 12.62 5.25 -10.15
CA ALA A 361 12.69 6.70 -10.35
C ALA A 361 13.25 7.39 -9.10
N VAL A 362 13.61 8.67 -9.23
CA VAL A 362 13.99 9.53 -8.11
C VAL A 362 12.88 10.55 -7.85
N LEU A 363 12.32 10.54 -6.64
CA LEU A 363 11.50 11.62 -6.11
C LEU A 363 12.44 12.75 -5.67
N ARG A 364 12.60 13.74 -6.55
CA ARG A 364 13.48 14.90 -6.34
C ARG A 364 12.90 15.86 -5.31
N GLY A 365 11.58 15.97 -5.24
CA GLY A 365 10.91 16.85 -4.28
C GLY A 365 9.41 16.67 -4.31
N SER A 366 8.76 17.01 -3.20
CA SER A 366 7.30 17.02 -3.08
C SER A 366 6.86 18.15 -2.15
N ALA A 367 5.62 18.59 -2.31
CA ALA A 367 4.99 19.57 -1.43
C ALA A 367 3.50 19.28 -1.27
N VAL A 368 2.95 19.70 -0.13
CA VAL A 368 1.51 19.70 0.16
C VAL A 368 1.09 21.04 0.75
N ASN A 369 -0.14 21.49 0.49
CA ASN A 369 -0.73 22.68 1.12
C ASN A 369 -2.27 22.58 1.18
N ASN A 370 -2.95 23.64 1.62
CA ASN A 370 -4.41 23.71 1.55
C ASN A 370 -4.86 25.06 0.97
N ASP A 371 -5.93 25.05 0.19
CA ASP A 371 -6.51 26.26 -0.41
C ASP A 371 -7.03 27.28 0.61
N GLY A 372 -7.35 26.85 1.84
CA GLY A 372 -7.92 27.72 2.87
C GLY A 372 -9.30 28.25 2.48
N ARG A 373 -9.56 29.53 2.76
CA ARG A 373 -10.84 30.21 2.50
C ARG A 373 -10.90 30.93 1.16
N ASP A 374 -9.76 31.16 0.50
CA ASP A 374 -9.65 32.01 -0.68
C ASP A 374 -10.08 31.23 -1.95
N ARG A 375 -11.33 30.78 -1.96
CA ARG A 375 -11.96 29.98 -3.01
C ARG A 375 -13.48 30.15 -2.99
N ALA A 376 -14.12 29.65 -4.04
CA ALA A 376 -15.55 29.72 -4.28
C ALA A 376 -16.42 28.82 -3.37
N GLY A 377 -15.90 28.25 -2.30
CA GLY A 377 -16.63 27.32 -1.43
C GLY A 377 -15.84 26.05 -1.15
N PHE A 378 -16.32 25.25 -0.20
CA PHE A 378 -15.56 24.13 0.38
C PHE A 378 -15.08 23.10 -0.65
N THR A 379 -15.90 22.80 -1.65
CA THR A 379 -15.59 21.82 -2.71
C THR A 379 -15.01 22.45 -3.97
N ALA A 380 -14.93 23.78 -4.03
CA ALA A 380 -14.37 24.47 -5.18
C ALA A 380 -12.83 24.43 -5.14
N PRO A 381 -12.16 24.28 -6.29
CA PRO A 381 -10.70 24.29 -6.34
C PRO A 381 -10.14 25.71 -6.15
N GLY A 382 -9.05 25.84 -5.38
CA GLY A 382 -8.28 27.08 -5.28
C GLY A 382 -7.17 27.14 -6.33
N VAL A 383 -7.13 28.20 -7.15
CA VAL A 383 -6.06 28.39 -8.15
C VAL A 383 -4.72 28.70 -7.45
N ARG A 384 -4.75 29.58 -6.46
CA ARG A 384 -3.55 30.01 -5.73
C ARG A 384 -2.85 28.86 -5.01
N GLY A 385 -3.61 28.03 -4.29
CA GLY A 385 -3.07 26.85 -3.61
C GLY A 385 -2.37 25.90 -4.58
N GLN A 386 -2.95 25.69 -5.77
CA GLN A 386 -2.33 24.88 -6.83
C GLN A 386 -1.01 25.47 -7.32
N VAL A 387 -0.95 26.77 -7.61
CA VAL A 387 0.29 27.44 -8.04
C VAL A 387 1.38 27.31 -6.97
N GLU A 388 1.03 27.57 -5.71
CA GLU A 388 1.97 27.54 -4.58
C GLU A 388 2.52 26.14 -4.30
N VAL A 389 1.69 25.08 -4.39
CA VAL A 389 2.16 23.71 -4.15
C VAL A 389 3.09 23.25 -5.27
N ILE A 390 2.80 23.57 -6.53
CA ILE A 390 3.64 23.20 -7.69
C ILE A 390 5.00 23.89 -7.57
N ARG A 391 5.02 25.21 -7.35
CA ARG A 391 6.27 25.97 -7.17
C ARG A 391 7.06 25.49 -5.96
N SER A 392 6.39 25.11 -4.87
CA SER A 392 7.06 24.59 -3.67
C SER A 392 7.72 23.24 -3.93
N ALA A 393 7.05 22.34 -4.65
CA ALA A 393 7.62 21.06 -5.05
C ALA A 393 8.79 21.22 -6.03
N GLN A 394 8.69 22.14 -7.00
CA GLN A 394 9.78 22.48 -7.92
C GLN A 394 11.01 23.04 -7.18
N ARG A 395 10.80 23.95 -6.21
CA ARG A 395 11.87 24.46 -5.34
C ARG A 395 12.50 23.37 -4.49
N ALA A 396 11.69 22.53 -3.85
CA ALA A 396 12.19 21.37 -3.09
C ALA A 396 12.99 20.42 -3.98
N ALA A 397 12.56 20.24 -5.23
CA ALA A 397 13.26 19.45 -6.24
C ALA A 397 14.52 20.13 -6.83
N GLY A 398 14.72 21.43 -6.58
CA GLY A 398 15.84 22.17 -7.13
C GLY A 398 15.87 22.12 -8.66
N VAL A 399 14.69 22.17 -9.30
CA VAL A 399 14.57 22.09 -10.77
C VAL A 399 13.85 23.31 -11.31
N THR A 400 14.22 23.73 -12.52
CA THR A 400 13.46 24.77 -13.24
C THR A 400 12.18 24.18 -13.82
N PRO A 401 11.09 24.96 -13.94
CA PRO A 401 9.87 24.53 -14.63
C PRO A 401 10.16 24.07 -16.08
N SER A 402 11.12 24.73 -16.75
CA SER A 402 11.58 24.43 -18.11
C SER A 402 12.30 23.08 -18.25
N SER A 403 12.65 22.41 -17.16
CA SER A 403 13.20 21.05 -17.20
C SER A 403 12.14 19.93 -17.09
N ILE A 404 10.92 20.22 -16.61
CA ILE A 404 9.83 19.24 -16.44
C ILE A 404 9.03 19.09 -17.72
N THR A 405 9.17 17.97 -18.43
CA THR A 405 8.63 17.79 -19.80
C THR A 405 7.34 16.96 -19.84
N TYR A 406 6.89 16.42 -18.71
CA TYR A 406 5.59 15.76 -18.57
C TYR A 406 4.89 16.19 -17.26
N VAL A 407 3.57 16.31 -17.27
CA VAL A 407 2.76 16.45 -16.06
C VAL A 407 1.62 15.45 -16.08
N GLU A 408 1.60 14.57 -15.08
CA GLU A 408 0.41 13.80 -14.72
C GLU A 408 -0.47 14.66 -13.83
N ALA A 409 -1.56 15.15 -14.41
CA ALA A 409 -2.49 16.05 -13.74
C ALA A 409 -3.43 15.30 -12.79
N HIS A 410 -4.10 16.06 -11.92
CA HIS A 410 -5.30 15.56 -11.26
C HIS A 410 -6.40 15.29 -12.29
N GLY A 411 -6.64 16.19 -13.25
CA GLY A 411 -7.36 15.97 -14.52
C GLY A 411 -8.63 15.14 -14.38
N THR A 412 -9.68 15.73 -13.81
CA THR A 412 -10.93 15.02 -13.50
C THR A 412 -11.91 14.95 -14.67
N GLY A 413 -11.70 15.69 -15.75
CA GLY A 413 -12.68 15.75 -16.84
C GLY A 413 -13.89 16.60 -16.46
N THR A 414 -13.70 17.60 -15.58
CA THR A 414 -14.77 18.50 -15.17
C THR A 414 -14.66 19.84 -15.90
N ARG A 415 -15.80 20.40 -16.34
CA ARG A 415 -15.85 21.67 -17.09
C ARG A 415 -15.17 22.84 -16.37
N VAL A 416 -15.23 22.86 -15.04
CA VAL A 416 -14.66 23.95 -14.22
C VAL A 416 -13.28 23.57 -13.69
N GLY A 417 -13.07 22.33 -13.27
CA GLY A 417 -11.84 21.91 -12.62
C GLY A 417 -10.65 21.81 -13.55
N ASP A 418 -10.86 21.40 -14.82
CA ASP A 418 -9.79 21.24 -15.80
C ASP A 418 -9.21 22.61 -16.24
N PRO A 419 -10.02 23.63 -16.61
CA PRO A 419 -9.49 24.98 -16.86
C PRO A 419 -8.75 25.59 -15.69
N ILE A 420 -9.25 25.40 -14.46
CA ILE A 420 -8.59 25.90 -13.25
C ILE A 420 -7.22 25.24 -13.04
N GLU A 421 -7.12 23.94 -13.30
CA GLU A 421 -5.87 23.20 -13.17
C GLU A 421 -4.83 23.63 -14.20
N VAL A 422 -5.22 23.74 -15.48
CA VAL A 422 -4.30 24.18 -16.53
C VAL A 422 -3.89 25.65 -16.30
N ALA A 423 -4.80 26.51 -15.83
CA ALA A 423 -4.45 27.88 -15.47
C ALA A 423 -3.42 27.94 -14.32
N GLY A 424 -3.58 27.10 -13.29
CA GLY A 424 -2.62 26.96 -12.20
C GLY A 424 -1.26 26.46 -12.66
N LEU A 425 -1.25 25.46 -13.55
CA LEU A 425 -0.03 24.96 -14.19
C LEU A 425 0.66 26.04 -15.03
N ASN A 426 -0.07 26.76 -15.88
CA ASN A 426 0.47 27.87 -16.68
C ASN A 426 1.15 28.91 -15.79
N HIS A 427 0.51 29.31 -14.69
CA HIS A 427 1.10 30.28 -13.75
C HIS A 427 2.34 29.74 -13.05
N ALA A 428 2.33 28.47 -12.62
CA ALA A 428 3.49 27.87 -11.96
C ALA A 428 4.69 27.70 -12.91
N PHE A 429 4.45 27.58 -14.22
CA PHE A 429 5.47 27.39 -15.26
C PHE A 429 5.83 28.68 -16.01
N ALA A 430 5.19 29.82 -15.70
CA ALA A 430 5.37 31.09 -16.40
C ALA A 430 6.80 31.65 -16.31
N ASP A 431 7.53 31.33 -15.24
CA ASP A 431 8.90 31.80 -15.01
C ASP A 431 9.96 30.95 -15.76
N GLY A 432 9.53 29.99 -16.59
CA GLY A 432 10.40 29.14 -17.39
C GLY A 432 10.80 29.77 -18.73
N GLU A 433 11.98 29.45 -19.22
CA GLU A 433 12.41 29.82 -20.58
C GLU A 433 11.46 29.21 -21.64
N PRO A 434 11.24 29.91 -22.77
CA PRO A 434 10.45 29.38 -23.88
C PRO A 434 10.95 28.01 -24.34
N ARG A 435 10.02 27.09 -24.61
CA ARG A 435 10.34 25.73 -25.03
C ARG A 435 10.13 25.54 -26.52
N GLU A 436 11.04 24.78 -27.15
CA GLU A 436 10.84 24.32 -28.52
C GLU A 436 9.73 23.27 -28.64
N GLN A 437 9.57 22.43 -27.61
CA GLN A 437 8.54 21.40 -27.53
C GLN A 437 7.62 21.62 -26.33
N PRO A 438 6.31 21.35 -26.45
CA PRO A 438 5.39 21.49 -25.34
C PRO A 438 5.72 20.49 -24.22
N CYS A 439 5.44 20.90 -22.98
CA CYS A 439 5.29 19.98 -21.86
C CYS A 439 4.06 19.11 -22.10
N LEU A 440 4.23 17.80 -22.15
CA LEU A 440 3.09 16.91 -22.32
C LEU A 440 2.25 16.86 -21.04
N LEU A 441 0.93 16.81 -21.20
CA LEU A 441 -0.05 16.77 -20.12
C LEU A 441 -0.95 15.55 -20.28
N GLY A 442 -1.19 14.81 -19.21
CA GLY A 442 -2.09 13.65 -19.23
C GLY A 442 -2.80 13.41 -17.90
N SER A 443 -3.79 12.51 -17.93
CA SER A 443 -4.46 12.02 -16.72
C SER A 443 -4.84 10.54 -16.87
N VAL A 444 -4.44 9.72 -15.90
CA VAL A 444 -4.77 8.30 -15.82
C VAL A 444 -6.26 8.03 -15.58
N LYS A 445 -7.02 9.04 -15.15
CA LYS A 445 -8.45 8.89 -14.85
C LYS A 445 -9.28 8.58 -16.10
N GLY A 446 -8.77 8.93 -17.29
CA GLY A 446 -9.36 8.52 -18.56
C GLY A 446 -9.32 7.00 -18.80
N ASN A 447 -8.34 6.29 -18.21
CA ASN A 447 -8.17 4.84 -18.34
C ASN A 447 -8.98 4.08 -17.28
N ILE A 448 -8.82 4.44 -16.00
CA ILE A 448 -9.30 3.62 -14.87
C ILE A 448 -10.38 4.29 -14.02
N GLY A 449 -10.83 5.48 -14.43
CA GLY A 449 -11.74 6.31 -13.63
C GLY A 449 -11.03 6.95 -12.43
N HIS A 450 -11.80 7.58 -11.55
CA HIS A 450 -11.27 8.19 -10.34
C HIS A 450 -11.27 7.22 -9.17
N THR A 451 -10.09 6.71 -8.82
CA THR A 451 -9.86 5.77 -7.72
C THR A 451 -9.78 6.42 -6.32
N ASP A 452 -10.45 7.56 -6.14
CA ASP A 452 -10.53 8.35 -4.89
C ASP A 452 -9.20 8.44 -4.11
N ALA A 453 -9.11 7.85 -2.90
CA ALA A 453 -7.92 7.88 -2.05
C ALA A 453 -6.68 7.28 -2.72
N ALA A 454 -6.85 6.36 -3.68
CA ALA A 454 -5.77 5.75 -4.46
C ALA A 454 -5.43 6.52 -5.76
N ALA A 455 -6.07 7.66 -6.04
CA ALA A 455 -5.86 8.39 -7.30
C ALA A 455 -4.47 9.02 -7.40
N GLY A 456 -3.93 9.50 -6.28
CA GLY A 456 -2.57 10.06 -6.21
C GLY A 456 -1.50 9.02 -6.55
N ILE A 457 -1.58 7.84 -5.92
CA ILE A 457 -0.63 6.76 -6.16
C ILE A 457 -0.78 6.13 -7.56
N ALA A 458 -1.98 6.09 -8.14
CA ALA A 458 -2.17 5.64 -9.53
C ALA A 458 -1.41 6.54 -10.52
N GLY A 459 -1.55 7.86 -10.41
CA GLY A 459 -0.81 8.82 -11.24
C GLY A 459 0.69 8.79 -10.96
N PHE A 460 1.09 8.60 -9.69
CA PHE A 460 2.49 8.45 -9.30
C PHE A 460 3.13 7.22 -9.94
N ILE A 461 2.52 6.03 -9.83
CA ILE A 461 3.03 4.78 -10.41
C ILE A 461 3.11 4.88 -11.94
N LYS A 462 2.07 5.39 -12.61
CA LYS A 462 2.11 5.66 -14.06
C LYS A 462 3.33 6.49 -14.44
N THR A 463 3.61 7.55 -13.66
CA THR A 463 4.69 8.48 -13.95
C THR A 463 6.07 7.88 -13.66
N VAL A 464 6.21 7.11 -12.57
CA VAL A 464 7.43 6.35 -12.27
C VAL A 464 7.76 5.42 -13.42
N LEU A 465 6.79 4.64 -13.90
CA LEU A 465 6.96 3.72 -15.02
C LEU A 465 7.27 4.46 -16.34
N ALA A 466 6.63 5.59 -16.60
CA ALA A 466 6.89 6.42 -17.78
C ALA A 466 8.32 6.97 -17.82
N VAL A 467 8.81 7.44 -16.67
CA VAL A 467 10.17 7.95 -16.49
C VAL A 467 11.20 6.83 -16.67
N GLU A 468 10.97 5.68 -16.02
CA GLU A 468 11.83 4.50 -16.10
C GLU A 468 11.94 3.97 -17.53
N ARG A 469 10.79 3.73 -18.18
CA ARG A 469 10.69 3.09 -19.50
C ARG A 469 10.88 4.07 -20.66
N GLY A 470 10.86 5.37 -20.39
CA GLY A 470 11.15 6.39 -21.39
C GLY A 470 10.07 6.54 -22.46
N VAL A 471 8.81 6.38 -22.07
CA VAL A 471 7.63 6.57 -22.94
C VAL A 471 6.58 7.31 -22.14
N ILE A 472 5.88 8.26 -22.75
CA ILE A 472 4.73 8.95 -22.14
C ILE A 472 3.45 8.30 -22.71
N PRO A 473 2.62 7.64 -21.87
CA PRO A 473 1.36 7.03 -22.34
C PRO A 473 0.32 8.07 -22.77
N PRO A 474 -0.60 7.73 -23.70
CA PRO A 474 -1.68 8.61 -24.12
C PRO A 474 -2.64 8.95 -22.98
N SER A 475 -3.23 10.14 -23.03
CA SER A 475 -4.38 10.54 -22.23
C SER A 475 -5.65 10.25 -23.02
N LEU A 476 -6.50 9.38 -22.49
CA LEU A 476 -7.71 8.94 -23.19
C LEU A 476 -8.82 9.99 -23.20
N ASN A 477 -9.79 9.77 -24.09
CA ASN A 477 -11.02 10.56 -24.23
C ASN A 477 -10.80 12.03 -24.60
N TYR A 478 -9.63 12.37 -25.15
CA TYR A 478 -9.31 13.68 -25.67
C TYR A 478 -9.32 13.70 -27.21
N ARG A 479 -10.15 14.56 -27.78
CA ARG A 479 -10.35 14.76 -29.23
C ARG A 479 -10.36 16.23 -29.60
N THR A 480 -11.04 17.07 -28.82
CA THR A 480 -11.15 18.52 -29.07
C THR A 480 -10.84 19.26 -27.78
N PRO A 481 -9.91 20.23 -27.76
CA PRO A 481 -9.58 20.97 -26.56
C PRO A 481 -10.82 21.66 -25.98
N ASN A 482 -10.97 21.61 -24.66
CA ASN A 482 -11.98 22.39 -23.96
C ASN A 482 -11.74 23.89 -24.25
N PRO A 483 -12.73 24.62 -24.81
CA PRO A 483 -12.56 26.02 -25.21
C PRO A 483 -12.32 26.99 -24.05
N ASP A 484 -12.62 26.58 -22.81
CA ASP A 484 -12.33 27.38 -21.61
C ASP A 484 -10.88 27.20 -21.13
N ILE A 485 -10.09 26.31 -21.75
CA ILE A 485 -8.66 26.11 -21.47
C ILE A 485 -7.81 26.92 -22.44
N ASP A 486 -7.03 27.86 -21.90
CA ASP A 486 -6.04 28.60 -22.68
C ASP A 486 -4.70 27.86 -22.71
N PHE A 487 -4.58 26.88 -23.60
CA PHE A 487 -3.32 26.17 -23.83
C PHE A 487 -2.24 27.08 -24.43
N ALA A 488 -2.61 28.16 -25.13
CA ALA A 488 -1.64 29.09 -25.72
C ALA A 488 -0.94 29.97 -24.67
N ALA A 489 -1.54 30.14 -23.48
CA ALA A 489 -0.97 30.89 -22.38
C ALA A 489 0.16 30.15 -21.62
N GLY A 490 0.47 28.90 -21.95
CA GLY A 490 1.54 28.17 -21.28
C GLY A 490 2.11 27.02 -22.12
N PRO A 491 3.00 26.20 -21.53
CA PRO A 491 3.80 25.26 -22.30
C PRO A 491 3.09 23.94 -22.60
N PHE A 492 1.81 23.75 -22.26
CA PHE A 492 1.20 22.42 -22.19
C PHE A 492 0.49 21.99 -23.47
N ALA A 493 0.61 20.70 -23.80
CA ALA A 493 -0.20 20.02 -24.80
C ALA A 493 -0.63 18.65 -24.29
N VAL A 494 -1.86 18.22 -24.58
CA VAL A 494 -2.36 16.92 -24.15
C VAL A 494 -1.73 15.81 -25.00
N VAL A 495 -1.18 14.78 -24.37
CA VAL A 495 -0.62 13.61 -25.06
C VAL A 495 -1.75 12.68 -25.54
N THR A 496 -1.80 12.38 -26.83
CA THR A 496 -2.86 11.55 -27.44
C THR A 496 -2.37 10.20 -27.97
N GLU A 497 -1.05 10.04 -28.10
CA GLU A 497 -0.41 8.82 -28.60
C GLU A 497 0.81 8.48 -27.72
N PRO A 498 1.17 7.18 -27.60
CA PRO A 498 2.38 6.78 -26.90
C PRO A 498 3.60 7.49 -27.48
N THR A 499 4.23 8.35 -26.67
CA THR A 499 5.30 9.23 -27.16
C THR A 499 6.65 8.80 -26.59
N PRO A 500 7.64 8.40 -27.43
CA PRO A 500 8.99 8.13 -26.97
C PRO A 500 9.60 9.36 -26.27
N TRP A 501 10.16 9.14 -25.09
CA TRP A 501 10.67 10.21 -24.24
C TRP A 501 12.19 10.11 -24.15
N ALA A 502 12.90 10.61 -25.16
CA ALA A 502 14.36 10.64 -25.13
C ALA A 502 14.87 11.80 -24.24
N PRO A 503 15.91 11.61 -23.41
CA PRO A 503 16.53 12.71 -22.69
C PRO A 503 17.19 13.70 -23.66
N THR A 504 16.81 14.97 -23.61
CA THR A 504 17.35 16.04 -24.48
C THR A 504 18.32 16.94 -23.69
N GLY A 505 19.49 16.39 -23.34
CA GLY A 505 20.52 17.11 -22.56
C GLY A 505 20.23 17.24 -21.06
N LEU A 506 18.97 17.03 -20.65
CA LEU A 506 18.53 16.92 -19.26
C LEU A 506 17.85 15.56 -19.01
N PRO A 507 17.84 15.08 -17.76
CA PRO A 507 17.04 13.94 -17.35
C PRO A 507 15.55 14.08 -17.70
N ARG A 508 14.88 12.95 -17.95
CA ARG A 508 13.40 12.93 -17.97
C ARG A 508 12.89 13.38 -16.62
N ARG A 509 12.03 14.38 -16.60
CA ARG A 509 11.41 14.93 -15.39
C ARG A 509 9.91 15.10 -15.58
N ALA A 510 9.15 14.65 -14.59
CA ALA A 510 7.70 14.79 -14.56
C ALA A 510 7.18 15.39 -13.26
N GLY A 511 6.09 16.15 -13.36
CA GLY A 511 5.25 16.53 -12.23
C GLY A 511 4.07 15.57 -12.06
N VAL A 512 3.65 15.30 -10.83
CA VAL A 512 2.43 14.55 -10.50
C VAL A 512 1.57 15.39 -9.56
N THR A 513 0.31 15.64 -9.91
CA THR A 513 -0.61 16.46 -9.12
C THR A 513 -1.77 15.63 -8.58
N ALA A 514 -2.10 15.79 -7.29
CA ALA A 514 -3.33 15.28 -6.70
C ALA A 514 -4.02 16.36 -5.87
N ARG A 515 -5.36 16.42 -5.97
CA ARG A 515 -6.20 17.43 -5.30
C ARG A 515 -7.35 16.75 -4.60
N GLY A 516 -7.57 17.09 -3.34
CA GLY A 516 -8.64 16.56 -2.50
C GLY A 516 -9.81 17.53 -2.42
N LEU A 517 -11.03 17.00 -2.35
CA LEU A 517 -12.17 17.77 -1.84
C LEU A 517 -11.82 18.32 -0.45
N GLY A 518 -12.17 19.58 -0.19
CA GLY A 518 -11.72 20.31 1.00
C GLY A 518 -10.42 21.10 0.80
N GLY A 519 -9.77 20.99 -0.37
CA GLY A 519 -8.69 21.89 -0.82
C GLY A 519 -7.27 21.45 -0.52
N GLY A 520 -7.07 20.20 -0.08
CA GLY A 520 -5.72 19.66 0.08
C GLY A 520 -5.08 19.45 -1.29
N ASN A 521 -3.92 20.07 -1.53
CA ASN A 521 -3.18 19.89 -2.77
C ASN A 521 -1.85 19.21 -2.49
N ALA A 522 -1.43 18.33 -3.40
CA ALA A 522 -0.13 17.70 -3.39
C ALA A 522 0.50 17.75 -4.79
N HIS A 523 1.81 17.99 -4.84
CA HIS A 523 2.60 17.91 -6.07
C HIS A 523 3.93 17.21 -5.80
N ALA A 524 4.34 16.32 -6.70
CA ALA A 524 5.61 15.60 -6.66
C ALA A 524 6.38 15.77 -7.96
N VAL A 525 7.71 15.86 -7.88
CA VAL A 525 8.61 15.93 -9.04
C VAL A 525 9.45 14.66 -9.08
N LEU A 526 9.29 13.90 -10.16
CA LEU A 526 10.00 12.66 -10.44
C LEU A 526 11.06 12.87 -11.52
N GLU A 527 12.19 12.19 -11.38
CA GLU A 527 13.30 12.20 -12.34
C GLU A 527 13.76 10.78 -12.68
N GLN A 528 14.32 10.62 -13.88
CA GLN A 528 14.94 9.37 -14.32
C GLN A 528 15.95 8.83 -13.30
N PRO A 529 16.01 7.51 -13.09
CA PRO A 529 16.98 6.91 -12.19
C PRO A 529 18.42 7.10 -12.71
N PRO A 530 19.43 7.00 -11.83
CA PRO A 530 20.84 6.98 -12.23
C PRO A 530 21.08 5.89 -13.29
N ALA A 531 21.92 6.20 -14.28
CA ALA A 531 22.34 5.21 -15.27
C ALA A 531 23.05 4.04 -14.56
N ARG A 532 22.63 2.81 -14.87
CA ARG A 532 23.29 1.62 -14.36
C ARG A 532 24.64 1.47 -15.03
N LEU A 533 25.70 1.40 -14.24
CA LEU A 533 26.99 0.94 -14.74
C LEU A 533 26.87 -0.53 -15.11
N SER A 534 27.12 -0.84 -16.39
CA SER A 534 27.29 -2.20 -16.88
C SER A 534 28.46 -2.85 -16.15
N ARG A 535 28.25 -4.08 -15.66
CA ARG A 535 29.32 -4.90 -15.11
C ARG A 535 29.78 -5.93 -16.14
N ALA A 536 31.01 -6.42 -15.97
CA ALA A 536 31.48 -7.53 -16.77
C ALA A 536 30.75 -8.82 -16.35
N ASP A 537 30.36 -9.61 -17.34
CA ASP A 537 29.77 -10.93 -17.11
C ASP A 537 30.80 -11.83 -16.41
N GLY A 538 30.50 -12.23 -15.17
CA GLY A 538 31.19 -13.30 -14.49
C GLY A 538 30.33 -14.55 -14.60
N ALA A 539 30.66 -15.47 -15.50
CA ALA A 539 29.98 -16.77 -15.57
C ALA A 539 30.27 -17.56 -14.29
N GLN A 540 29.32 -17.54 -13.35
CA GLN A 540 29.36 -18.29 -12.12
C GLN A 540 28.02 -18.98 -11.90
N ASP A 541 28.08 -20.25 -11.54
CA ASP A 541 26.92 -21.02 -11.15
C ASP A 541 26.21 -20.35 -9.94
N GLN A 542 24.88 -20.35 -9.96
CA GLN A 542 24.02 -19.70 -8.99
C GLN A 542 23.11 -20.71 -8.31
N VAL A 543 22.76 -20.45 -7.05
CA VAL A 543 21.75 -21.20 -6.29
C VAL A 543 20.47 -20.40 -6.26
N LEU A 544 19.46 -20.82 -7.02
CA LEU A 544 18.12 -20.24 -6.93
C LEU A 544 17.38 -20.92 -5.80
N VAL A 545 16.73 -20.15 -4.93
CA VAL A 545 15.91 -20.64 -3.82
C VAL A 545 14.51 -20.04 -3.91
N LEU A 546 13.49 -20.84 -3.63
CA LEU A 546 12.08 -20.44 -3.67
C LEU A 546 11.37 -21.08 -2.48
N SER A 547 10.60 -20.30 -1.73
CA SER A 547 9.75 -20.84 -0.67
C SER A 547 8.34 -20.30 -0.73
N ALA A 548 7.36 -21.10 -0.34
CA ALA A 548 5.98 -20.66 -0.22
C ALA A 548 5.24 -21.33 0.95
N HIS A 549 4.09 -20.74 1.32
CA HIS A 549 3.23 -21.25 2.39
C HIS A 549 2.49 -22.53 1.99
N THR A 550 2.33 -22.80 0.69
CA THR A 550 1.70 -24.02 0.17
C THR A 550 2.48 -24.57 -1.02
N PRO A 551 2.34 -25.88 -1.34
CA PRO A 551 2.96 -26.46 -2.54
C PRO A 551 2.48 -25.80 -3.84
N ALA A 552 1.18 -25.49 -3.94
CA ALA A 552 0.61 -24.83 -5.11
C ALA A 552 1.20 -23.43 -5.34
N ALA A 553 1.36 -22.65 -4.27
CA ALA A 553 2.02 -21.35 -4.34
C ALA A 553 3.51 -21.49 -4.75
N LEU A 554 4.19 -22.55 -4.30
CA LEU A 554 5.59 -22.80 -4.68
C LEU A 554 5.74 -23.11 -6.18
N ASP A 555 4.83 -23.91 -6.73
CA ASP A 555 4.79 -24.22 -8.16
C ASP A 555 4.46 -22.98 -8.99
N GLU A 556 3.48 -22.19 -8.57
CA GLU A 556 3.14 -20.94 -9.25
C GLU A 556 4.30 -19.93 -9.20
N LEU A 557 4.96 -19.78 -8.04
CA LEU A 557 6.12 -18.91 -7.91
C LEU A 557 7.27 -19.35 -8.82
N THR A 558 7.50 -20.67 -8.93
CA THR A 558 8.50 -21.24 -9.83
C THR A 558 8.20 -20.86 -11.29
N ALA A 559 6.95 -21.00 -11.71
CA ALA A 559 6.51 -20.62 -13.05
C ALA A 559 6.61 -19.10 -13.30
N ARG A 560 6.22 -18.26 -12.33
CA ARG A 560 6.34 -16.80 -12.42
C ARG A 560 7.79 -16.35 -12.58
N VAL A 561 8.72 -16.92 -11.81
CA VAL A 561 10.15 -16.61 -11.93
C VAL A 561 10.71 -17.06 -13.28
N ALA A 562 10.31 -18.24 -13.78
CA ALA A 562 10.68 -18.68 -15.13
C ALA A 562 10.13 -17.74 -16.22
N GLY A 563 8.90 -17.25 -16.06
CA GLY A 563 8.29 -16.25 -16.94
C GLY A 563 9.08 -14.93 -16.95
N ARG A 564 9.44 -14.40 -15.78
CA ARG A 564 10.29 -13.20 -15.66
C ARG A 564 11.65 -13.38 -16.35
N LEU A 565 12.28 -14.54 -16.15
CA LEU A 565 13.51 -14.95 -16.85
C LEU A 565 13.27 -15.30 -18.32
N THR A 566 12.07 -15.19 -18.85
CA THR A 566 11.80 -15.27 -20.29
C THR A 566 11.65 -13.86 -20.84
N ASP A 567 10.82 -13.05 -20.18
CA ASP A 567 10.40 -11.73 -20.65
C ASP A 567 11.49 -10.65 -20.54
N GLN A 568 12.46 -10.80 -19.62
CA GLN A 568 13.51 -9.81 -19.37
C GLN A 568 14.93 -10.38 -19.60
N PRO A 569 15.39 -10.52 -20.87
CA PRO A 569 16.73 -11.06 -21.25
C PRO A 569 17.93 -10.41 -20.56
N GLU A 570 17.77 -9.17 -20.15
CA GLU A 570 18.78 -8.32 -19.52
C GLU A 570 19.02 -8.60 -18.04
N LEU A 571 18.16 -9.38 -17.36
CA LEU A 571 18.36 -9.71 -15.95
C LEU A 571 19.59 -10.62 -15.77
N GLU A 572 20.54 -10.17 -14.94
CA GLU A 572 21.67 -10.98 -14.53
C GLU A 572 21.24 -12.05 -13.52
N LEU A 573 21.60 -13.31 -13.79
CA LEU A 573 21.19 -14.44 -12.96
C LEU A 573 21.68 -14.34 -11.51
N ARG A 574 22.83 -13.68 -11.29
CA ARG A 574 23.38 -13.44 -9.95
C ARG A 574 22.47 -12.52 -9.11
N ASP A 575 21.90 -11.49 -9.72
CA ASP A 575 21.03 -10.52 -9.06
C ASP A 575 19.66 -11.16 -8.77
N VAL A 576 19.22 -12.03 -9.68
CA VAL A 576 18.02 -12.86 -9.49
C VAL A 576 18.21 -13.80 -8.30
N ALA A 577 19.33 -14.53 -8.24
CA ALA A 577 19.66 -15.41 -7.14
C ALA A 577 19.71 -14.64 -5.81
N TRP A 578 20.45 -13.54 -5.77
CA TRP A 578 20.56 -12.68 -4.59
C TRP A 578 19.20 -12.20 -4.09
N THR A 579 18.36 -11.66 -4.99
CA THR A 579 17.04 -11.15 -4.62
C THR A 579 16.16 -12.24 -4.01
N LEU A 580 16.17 -13.45 -4.58
CA LEU A 580 15.42 -14.59 -4.04
C LEU A 580 15.96 -15.05 -2.67
N GLN A 581 17.27 -14.98 -2.46
CA GLN A 581 17.94 -15.41 -1.24
C GLN A 581 17.70 -14.46 -0.06
N VAL A 582 17.78 -13.14 -0.28
CA VAL A 582 17.75 -12.14 0.81
C VAL A 582 16.47 -11.32 0.87
N GLY A 583 15.70 -11.28 -0.21
CA GLY A 583 14.57 -10.37 -0.38
C GLY A 583 13.20 -11.05 -0.37
N ARG A 584 13.11 -12.28 0.12
CA ARG A 584 11.86 -13.06 0.16
C ARG A 584 11.64 -13.65 1.54
N ARG A 585 10.40 -13.61 2.01
CA ARG A 585 10.06 -14.25 3.29
C ARG A 585 10.29 -15.75 3.19
N LEU A 586 10.87 -16.31 4.25
CA LEU A 586 11.16 -17.74 4.30
C LEU A 586 9.93 -18.53 4.75
N HIS A 587 9.54 -19.53 3.96
CA HIS A 587 8.39 -20.40 4.25
C HIS A 587 8.76 -21.88 4.42
N GLY A 588 7.76 -22.70 4.78
CA GLY A 588 7.92 -24.13 5.06
C GLY A 588 8.14 -25.00 3.82
N HIS A 589 7.42 -24.74 2.71
CA HIS A 589 7.66 -25.44 1.46
C HIS A 589 8.79 -24.74 0.71
N ARG A 590 9.86 -25.47 0.43
CA ARG A 590 11.12 -24.93 -0.08
C ARG A 590 11.58 -25.68 -1.30
N ARG A 591 12.24 -24.98 -2.21
CA ARG A 591 12.78 -25.51 -3.45
C ARG A 591 14.06 -24.80 -3.82
N TYR A 592 15.04 -25.53 -4.31
CA TYR A 592 16.26 -24.94 -4.83
C TYR A 592 16.73 -25.59 -6.15
N ALA A 593 17.56 -24.86 -6.87
CA ALA A 593 18.25 -25.35 -8.06
C ALA A 593 19.63 -24.70 -8.20
N VAL A 594 20.63 -25.49 -8.59
CA VAL A 594 21.94 -24.99 -9.04
C VAL A 594 21.91 -24.82 -10.56
N VAL A 595 22.18 -23.61 -11.03
CA VAL A 595 22.04 -23.21 -12.43
C VAL A 595 23.28 -22.46 -12.92
N ARG A 596 23.71 -22.74 -14.14
CA ARG A 596 24.97 -22.17 -14.70
C ARG A 596 24.76 -20.84 -15.42
N ASP A 597 23.64 -20.73 -16.12
CA ASP A 597 23.27 -19.59 -16.93
C ASP A 597 21.74 -19.49 -17.03
N ARG A 598 21.26 -18.43 -17.68
CA ARG A 598 19.83 -18.18 -17.89
C ARG A 598 19.14 -19.35 -18.60
N GLN A 599 19.74 -19.90 -19.65
CA GLN A 599 19.13 -20.99 -20.43
C GLN A 599 19.04 -22.27 -19.60
N ASP A 600 20.04 -22.52 -18.77
CA ASP A 600 20.06 -23.58 -17.77
C ASP A 600 18.97 -23.39 -16.72
N ALA A 601 18.78 -22.17 -16.21
CA ALA A 601 17.71 -21.84 -15.27
C ALA A 601 16.33 -22.04 -15.87
N LEU A 602 16.08 -21.59 -17.11
CA LEU A 602 14.80 -21.78 -17.80
C LEU A 602 14.47 -23.26 -18.02
N ARG A 603 15.47 -24.09 -18.33
CA ARG A 603 15.27 -25.54 -18.48
C ARG A 603 14.88 -26.20 -17.15
N VAL A 604 15.53 -25.80 -16.05
CA VAL A 604 15.28 -26.38 -14.72
C VAL A 604 13.93 -25.89 -14.18
N LEU A 605 13.70 -24.58 -14.13
CA LEU A 605 12.46 -23.99 -13.60
C LEU A 605 11.25 -24.28 -14.50
N GLY A 606 11.45 -24.41 -15.82
CA GLY A 606 10.41 -24.78 -16.79
C GLY A 606 10.07 -26.27 -16.81
N GLY A 607 10.66 -27.08 -15.93
CA GLY A 607 10.33 -28.51 -15.77
C GLY A 607 10.93 -29.44 -16.83
N GLN A 608 11.89 -28.98 -17.64
CA GLN A 608 12.60 -29.81 -18.61
C GLN A 608 13.75 -30.61 -17.98
N ALA A 609 14.16 -30.27 -16.76
CA ALA A 609 15.14 -31.01 -15.95
C ALA A 609 14.65 -31.12 -14.48
N PRO A 610 13.52 -31.80 -14.21
CA PRO A 610 12.88 -31.82 -12.90
C PRO A 610 13.76 -32.47 -11.82
N GLU A 611 14.68 -33.38 -12.19
CA GLU A 611 15.63 -34.02 -11.28
C GLU A 611 16.64 -33.05 -10.65
N ARG A 612 16.78 -31.85 -11.23
CA ARG A 612 17.66 -30.77 -10.72
C ARG A 612 16.92 -29.73 -9.88
N LEU A 613 15.61 -29.86 -9.76
CA LEU A 613 14.75 -28.95 -9.00
C LEU A 613 14.34 -29.64 -7.70
N ILE A 614 15.17 -29.48 -6.67
CA ILE A 614 15.03 -30.21 -5.41
C ILE A 614 14.01 -29.50 -4.52
N THR A 615 13.01 -30.23 -4.02
CA THR A 615 11.90 -29.70 -3.22
C THR A 615 11.80 -30.42 -1.88
N GLY A 616 11.38 -29.70 -0.83
CA GLY A 616 11.20 -30.21 0.52
C GLY A 616 10.02 -29.54 1.21
N ASP A 617 9.18 -30.34 1.88
CA ASP A 617 7.86 -29.92 2.34
C ASP A 617 7.77 -29.39 3.78
N ARG A 618 8.89 -29.29 4.49
CA ARG A 618 8.93 -28.69 5.83
C ARG A 618 10.30 -28.06 6.06
N ALA A 619 10.33 -26.82 6.52
CA ALA A 619 11.42 -26.33 7.34
C ALA A 619 11.44 -27.23 8.57
N ARG A 620 12.29 -28.25 8.59
CA ARG A 620 12.41 -29.13 9.75
C ARG A 620 13.04 -28.29 10.86
N ASP A 621 12.40 -28.25 12.03
CA ASP A 621 12.85 -27.48 13.18
C ASP A 621 14.28 -27.86 13.56
N GLY A 622 15.24 -27.08 13.03
CA GLY A 622 16.53 -26.79 13.64
C GLY A 622 17.39 -27.95 14.14
N ARG A 623 17.22 -29.21 13.75
CA ARG A 623 18.12 -30.30 14.18
C ARG A 623 19.05 -30.79 13.07
N ALA A 624 19.32 -29.96 12.07
CA ALA A 624 20.13 -30.35 10.92
C ALA A 624 21.60 -30.59 11.33
N VAL A 625 22.14 -31.75 10.96
CA VAL A 625 23.53 -32.18 11.17
C VAL A 625 24.19 -32.29 9.79
N ALA A 626 24.69 -31.19 9.23
CA ALA A 626 25.40 -31.29 7.95
C ALA A 626 26.63 -32.19 8.08
N LEU A 627 26.87 -33.09 7.13
CA LEU A 627 28.03 -33.99 7.14
C LEU A 627 28.61 -34.06 5.72
N LEU A 628 29.52 -33.12 5.45
CA LEU A 628 30.09 -32.85 4.13
C LEU A 628 31.13 -33.90 3.70
N VAL A 629 30.67 -35.09 3.35
CA VAL A 629 31.57 -36.13 2.83
C VAL A 629 32.08 -35.75 1.45
N SER A 630 33.39 -35.69 1.31
CA SER A 630 34.03 -35.93 0.03
C SER A 630 35.32 -36.70 0.25
N GLU A 631 35.37 -37.90 -0.32
CA GLU A 631 36.60 -38.68 -0.52
C GLU A 631 37.67 -37.87 -1.30
N THR A 632 37.27 -36.78 -1.97
CA THR A 632 38.07 -36.03 -2.95
C THR A 632 38.07 -34.50 -2.75
N ALA A 633 37.56 -33.98 -1.62
CA ALA A 633 37.45 -32.53 -1.43
C ALA A 633 38.83 -31.90 -1.35
N SER A 634 39.12 -31.04 -2.32
CA SER A 634 40.34 -30.25 -2.30
C SER A 634 40.33 -29.27 -1.12
N TRP A 635 41.50 -28.91 -0.60
CA TRP A 635 41.63 -27.83 0.38
C TRP A 635 41.00 -26.51 -0.10
N GLN A 636 40.96 -26.28 -1.41
CA GLN A 636 40.29 -25.13 -2.02
C GLN A 636 38.76 -25.16 -1.83
N SER A 637 38.13 -26.34 -1.92
CA SER A 637 36.69 -26.51 -1.68
C SER A 637 36.31 -26.16 -0.23
N VAL A 638 37.12 -26.61 0.73
CA VAL A 638 36.93 -26.31 2.16
C VAL A 638 37.11 -24.81 2.44
N GLN A 639 38.09 -24.15 1.82
CA GLN A 639 38.22 -22.69 1.91
C GLN A 639 37.02 -21.96 1.30
N ARG A 640 36.49 -22.47 0.19
CA ARG A 640 35.30 -21.93 -0.47
C ARG A 640 34.04 -22.08 0.40
N TRP A 641 33.87 -23.22 1.07
CA TRP A 641 32.78 -23.43 2.04
C TRP A 641 32.87 -22.46 3.23
N LYS A 642 34.07 -22.28 3.80
CA LYS A 642 34.29 -21.28 4.85
C LYS A 642 34.00 -19.86 4.37
N ALA A 643 34.32 -19.54 3.12
CA ALA A 643 33.99 -18.24 2.53
C ALA A 643 32.47 -18.05 2.40
N PHE A 644 31.70 -19.12 2.14
CA PHE A 644 30.23 -19.11 2.06
C PHE A 644 29.52 -19.09 3.43
N GLY A 645 30.23 -18.77 4.51
CA GLY A 645 29.64 -18.68 5.86
C GLY A 645 29.30 -20.04 6.49
N LEU A 646 29.74 -21.16 5.90
CA LEU A 646 29.65 -22.49 6.52
C LEU A 646 30.73 -22.61 7.59
N THR A 647 30.56 -21.90 8.71
CA THR A 647 31.42 -22.01 9.89
C THR A 647 30.78 -23.00 10.87
N PRO A 648 31.25 -24.25 10.95
CA PRO A 648 30.70 -25.21 11.91
C PRO A 648 30.91 -24.71 13.35
N ASP A 649 29.85 -24.75 14.15
CA ASP A 649 29.87 -24.32 15.57
C ASP A 649 30.76 -25.23 16.43
N LEU A 650 30.99 -26.47 15.98
CA LEU A 650 31.85 -27.45 16.63
C LEU A 650 32.56 -28.31 15.56
N THR A 651 33.89 -28.42 15.64
CA THR A 651 34.63 -29.39 14.81
C THR A 651 34.64 -30.73 15.54
N LEU A 652 33.71 -31.62 15.18
CA LEU A 652 33.79 -33.03 15.58
C LEU A 652 34.85 -33.72 14.72
N THR A 653 35.63 -34.60 15.34
CA THR A 653 36.65 -35.40 14.67
C THR A 653 36.26 -36.88 14.71
N PRO A 654 36.88 -37.74 13.88
CA PRO A 654 36.62 -39.18 13.94
C PRO A 654 36.87 -39.78 15.34
N ASP A 655 37.75 -39.14 16.11
CA ASP A 655 38.17 -39.52 17.46
C ASP A 655 37.31 -38.90 18.58
N SER A 656 36.29 -38.11 18.25
CA SER A 656 35.38 -37.52 19.24
C SER A 656 34.68 -38.60 20.08
N SER A 657 34.58 -38.36 21.37
CA SER A 657 33.95 -39.27 22.35
C SER A 657 32.43 -39.31 22.20
N ASP A 658 31.79 -40.41 22.63
CA ASP A 658 30.33 -40.53 22.56
C ASP A 658 29.63 -39.41 23.36
N ALA A 659 30.20 -38.95 24.47
CA ALA A 659 29.67 -37.81 25.21
C ALA A 659 29.67 -36.50 24.41
N GLU A 660 30.70 -36.26 23.59
CA GLU A 660 30.77 -35.11 22.69
C GLU A 660 29.76 -35.23 21.54
N LEU A 661 29.54 -36.45 21.01
CA LEU A 661 28.53 -36.72 19.99
C LEU A 661 27.10 -36.52 20.51
N GLN A 662 26.83 -36.93 21.74
CA GLN A 662 25.52 -36.75 22.38
C GLN A 662 25.24 -35.27 22.66
N ALA A 663 26.19 -34.55 23.26
CA ALA A 663 26.06 -33.12 23.52
C ALA A 663 25.90 -32.29 22.23
N ALA A 664 26.50 -32.76 21.14
CA ALA A 664 26.35 -32.19 19.81
C ALA A 664 24.91 -32.32 19.27
N LEU A 665 24.29 -33.50 19.39
CA LEU A 665 22.92 -33.77 18.94
C LEU A 665 21.84 -33.09 19.80
N ASP A 666 22.12 -32.88 21.10
CA ASP A 666 21.21 -32.20 22.03
C ASP A 666 21.12 -30.68 21.80
N THR A 667 21.98 -30.09 20.97
CA THR A 667 21.96 -28.65 20.67
C THR A 667 21.35 -28.40 19.28
N PRO A 668 20.13 -27.81 19.19
CA PRO A 668 19.54 -27.42 17.93
C PRO A 668 20.40 -26.39 17.18
N GLY A 669 20.40 -26.47 15.86
CA GLY A 669 20.93 -25.46 14.94
C GLY A 669 22.40 -25.65 14.58
N ARG A 670 23.05 -26.68 15.12
CA ARG A 670 24.51 -26.86 14.93
C ARG A 670 24.86 -27.45 13.58
N LEU A 671 25.73 -26.73 12.87
CA LEU A 671 26.39 -27.25 11.68
C LEU A 671 27.60 -28.09 12.09
N PHE A 672 27.62 -29.37 11.71
CA PHE A 672 28.81 -30.21 11.79
C PHE A 672 29.51 -30.24 10.44
N LEU A 673 30.82 -30.48 10.44
CA LEU A 673 31.59 -30.61 9.20
C LEU A 673 32.52 -31.81 9.35
N GLU A 674 32.15 -32.91 8.72
CA GLU A 674 33.03 -34.04 8.49
C GLU A 674 33.75 -33.85 7.15
N ILE A 675 35.05 -34.16 7.05
CA ILE A 675 35.82 -34.13 5.80
C ILE A 675 36.52 -35.48 5.64
N GLY A 676 36.15 -36.24 4.60
CA GLY A 676 36.74 -37.56 4.25
C GLY A 676 35.90 -38.77 4.70
N ASP A 677 36.44 -39.99 4.50
CA ASP A 677 35.80 -41.27 4.87
C ASP A 677 35.96 -41.59 6.36
N SER A 678 35.37 -40.77 7.22
CA SER A 678 35.33 -41.05 8.64
C SER A 678 34.05 -41.80 9.02
N PRO A 679 34.08 -42.61 10.10
CA PRO A 679 32.90 -43.30 10.60
C PRO A 679 31.98 -42.38 11.41
N LEU A 680 32.22 -41.06 11.46
CA LEU A 680 31.50 -40.13 12.35
C LEU A 680 30.01 -40.06 12.04
N LEU A 681 29.59 -40.01 10.76
CA LEU A 681 28.17 -40.08 10.40
C LEU A 681 27.50 -41.38 10.90
N ALA A 682 28.19 -42.52 10.75
CA ALA A 682 27.67 -43.80 11.24
C ALA A 682 27.55 -43.78 12.76
N ARG A 683 28.57 -43.29 13.47
CA ARG A 683 28.58 -43.15 14.93
C ARG A 683 27.53 -42.17 15.45
N LEU A 684 27.25 -41.09 14.72
CA LEU A 684 26.19 -40.12 15.05
C LEU A 684 24.80 -40.76 14.92
N ARG A 685 24.56 -41.53 13.86
CA ARG A 685 23.31 -42.28 13.65
C ARG A 685 23.08 -43.39 14.68
N GLU A 686 24.16 -43.90 15.27
CA GLU A 686 24.10 -44.88 16.36
C GLU A 686 23.80 -44.25 17.73
N GLN A 687 23.90 -42.92 17.87
CA GLN A 687 23.58 -42.26 19.13
C GLN A 687 22.07 -42.32 19.44
N PRO A 688 21.67 -42.57 20.70
CA PRO A 688 20.27 -42.58 21.12
C PRO A 688 19.50 -41.29 20.81
N GLN A 689 20.20 -40.16 20.76
CA GLN A 689 19.66 -38.82 20.52
C GLN A 689 19.34 -38.57 19.03
N TRP A 690 19.83 -39.42 18.12
CA TRP A 690 19.55 -39.27 16.70
C TRP A 690 18.07 -39.55 16.40
N THR A 691 17.38 -38.53 15.87
CA THR A 691 15.97 -38.60 15.46
C THR A 691 15.82 -38.40 13.95
N PRO A 692 14.67 -38.75 13.34
CA PRO A 692 14.36 -38.42 11.94
C PRO A 692 14.41 -36.92 11.58
N ASP A 693 14.43 -36.04 12.58
CA ASP A 693 14.58 -34.59 12.42
C ASP A 693 16.04 -34.19 12.16
N HIS A 694 16.99 -35.07 12.46
CA HIS A 694 18.39 -34.87 12.13
C HIS A 694 18.64 -35.14 10.65
N ILE A 695 19.27 -34.18 9.98
CA ILE A 695 19.45 -34.19 8.52
C ILE A 695 20.94 -34.27 8.24
N ALA A 696 21.38 -35.33 7.58
CA ALA A 696 22.73 -35.44 7.02
C ALA A 696 22.71 -35.05 5.55
N VAL A 697 23.44 -33.98 5.21
CA VAL A 697 23.63 -33.46 3.85
C VAL A 697 24.98 -33.96 3.34
N THR A 698 24.99 -34.71 2.23
CA THR A 698 26.21 -35.23 1.60
C THR A 698 26.27 -34.77 0.15
N ALA A 699 27.18 -33.86 -0.18
CA ALA A 699 27.31 -33.37 -1.55
C ALA A 699 28.76 -33.06 -1.93
N THR A 700 29.07 -33.32 -3.20
CA THR A 700 30.38 -33.06 -3.82
C THR A 700 30.51 -31.66 -4.41
N ASP A 701 29.37 -30.97 -4.65
CA ASP A 701 29.31 -29.61 -5.17
C ASP A 701 29.03 -28.59 -4.04
N PRO A 702 29.96 -27.65 -3.79
CA PRO A 702 29.79 -26.57 -2.82
C PRO A 702 28.49 -25.76 -2.93
N LEU A 703 27.94 -25.56 -4.12
CA LEU A 703 26.72 -24.77 -4.30
C LEU A 703 25.46 -25.58 -4.00
N ALA A 704 25.44 -26.86 -4.39
CA ALA A 704 24.36 -27.77 -4.05
C ALA A 704 24.21 -27.92 -2.53
N VAL A 705 25.34 -27.97 -1.80
CA VAL A 705 25.37 -27.97 -0.32
C VAL A 705 24.56 -26.80 0.25
N LEU A 706 24.75 -25.57 -0.25
CA LEU A 706 24.02 -24.41 0.25
C LEU A 706 22.51 -24.57 0.07
N GLY A 707 22.09 -25.09 -1.09
CA GLY A 707 20.69 -25.39 -1.37
C GLY A 707 20.13 -26.47 -0.44
N GLU A 708 20.86 -27.56 -0.21
CA GLU A 708 20.43 -28.64 0.69
C GLU A 708 20.33 -28.19 2.16
N LEU A 709 21.30 -27.40 2.65
CA LEU A 709 21.27 -26.85 4.00
C LEU A 709 20.13 -25.86 4.18
N TRP A 710 19.91 -24.99 3.18
CA TRP A 710 18.77 -24.08 3.18
C TRP A 710 17.44 -24.85 3.15
N LEU A 711 17.34 -25.91 2.34
CA LEU A 711 16.18 -26.79 2.29
C LEU A 711 15.93 -27.48 3.64
N ALA A 712 17.01 -27.82 4.34
CA ALA A 712 17.02 -28.47 5.64
C ALA A 712 16.63 -27.55 6.81
N GLY A 713 16.43 -26.24 6.59
CA GLY A 713 16.03 -25.30 7.64
C GLY A 713 17.15 -24.42 8.18
N LEU A 714 18.41 -24.60 7.75
CA LEU A 714 19.53 -23.86 8.29
C LEU A 714 19.58 -22.41 7.76
N PRO A 715 19.96 -21.44 8.62
CA PRO A 715 20.25 -20.09 8.16
C PRO A 715 21.51 -20.11 7.30
N ILE A 716 21.42 -19.58 6.09
CA ILE A 716 22.57 -19.43 5.19
C ILE A 716 22.96 -17.96 5.13
N ASP A 717 24.25 -17.67 5.35
CA ASP A 717 24.82 -16.36 5.05
C ASP A 717 25.05 -16.23 3.54
N TRP A 718 24.00 -15.82 2.83
CA TRP A 718 24.07 -15.61 1.40
C TRP A 718 25.04 -14.48 1.01
N ALA A 719 25.33 -13.52 1.90
CA ALA A 719 26.27 -12.44 1.58
C ALA A 719 27.69 -12.99 1.39
N GLY A 720 28.12 -13.95 2.22
CA GLY A 720 29.38 -14.68 2.05
C GLY A 720 29.42 -15.54 0.78
N ALA A 721 28.27 -15.91 0.21
CA ALA A 721 28.18 -16.71 -1.01
C ALA A 721 28.50 -15.92 -2.30
N HIS A 722 28.43 -14.59 -2.27
CA HIS A 722 28.66 -13.73 -3.44
C HIS A 722 30.01 -13.01 -3.36
N ALA A 723 30.85 -13.19 -4.38
CA ALA A 723 32.20 -12.61 -4.43
C ALA A 723 32.22 -11.09 -4.75
N GLU A 724 31.20 -10.62 -5.47
CA GLU A 724 30.97 -9.20 -5.77
C GLU A 724 29.64 -8.79 -5.16
N GLN A 725 29.48 -7.52 -4.78
CA GLN A 725 28.22 -7.01 -4.21
C GLN A 725 27.09 -7.15 -5.25
N PRO A 726 26.13 -8.09 -5.08
CA PRO A 726 25.02 -8.27 -6.01
C PRO A 726 23.97 -7.16 -5.85
N ARG A 727 23.05 -7.03 -6.81
CA ARG A 727 21.98 -6.04 -6.78
C ARG A 727 20.63 -6.70 -6.53
N ARG A 728 19.71 -5.95 -5.94
CA ARG A 728 18.28 -6.33 -5.91
C ARG A 728 17.64 -5.99 -7.24
N VAL A 729 16.83 -6.90 -7.77
CA VAL A 729 16.09 -6.71 -9.02
C VAL A 729 14.60 -7.01 -8.83
N PRO A 730 13.69 -6.35 -9.56
CA PRO A 730 12.27 -6.63 -9.46
C PRO A 730 11.98 -8.04 -9.98
N LEU A 731 11.49 -8.89 -9.09
CA LEU A 731 11.02 -10.23 -9.41
C LEU A 731 9.54 -10.35 -9.02
N PRO A 732 8.80 -11.33 -9.59
CA PRO A 732 7.43 -11.59 -9.19
C PRO A 732 7.29 -11.72 -7.67
N GLY A 733 6.22 -11.13 -7.14
CA GLY A 733 5.83 -11.26 -5.74
C GLY A 733 5.10 -12.59 -5.47
N TYR A 734 4.78 -12.82 -4.19
CA TYR A 734 4.12 -14.02 -3.71
C TYR A 734 2.78 -14.33 -4.44
N PRO A 735 2.56 -15.57 -4.91
CA PRO A 735 1.30 -15.99 -5.52
C PRO A 735 0.26 -16.37 -4.46
N PHE A 736 -0.45 -15.35 -3.94
CA PHE A 736 -1.51 -15.53 -2.95
C PHE A 736 -2.57 -16.56 -3.37
N GLN A 737 -2.84 -17.53 -2.50
CA GLN A 737 -3.84 -18.59 -2.70
C GLN A 737 -5.20 -18.10 -2.21
N ARG A 738 -5.71 -17.09 -2.92
CA ARG A 738 -6.85 -16.32 -2.45
C ARG A 738 -8.13 -17.14 -2.39
N GLN A 739 -8.91 -16.92 -1.34
CA GLN A 739 -10.27 -17.40 -1.18
C GLN A 739 -11.24 -16.22 -1.07
N ARG A 740 -12.50 -16.46 -1.41
CA ARG A 740 -13.55 -15.43 -1.35
C ARG A 740 -14.02 -15.24 0.10
N TYR A 741 -13.92 -14.01 0.59
CA TYR A 741 -14.47 -13.56 1.87
C TYR A 741 -15.35 -12.31 1.67
N LEU A 742 -16.66 -12.52 1.69
CA LEU A 742 -17.66 -11.46 1.58
C LEU A 742 -18.87 -11.75 2.47
N LEU A 743 -19.19 -10.83 3.37
CA LEU A 743 -20.52 -10.80 3.97
C LEU A 743 -21.50 -10.30 2.90
N GLU A 744 -22.47 -11.13 2.51
CA GLU A 744 -23.54 -10.67 1.63
C GLU A 744 -24.41 -9.67 2.39
N ALA A 745 -25.11 -8.73 1.76
CA ALA A 745 -26.13 -7.96 2.48
C ALA A 745 -27.38 -8.85 2.65
N GLY A 746 -27.94 -8.96 3.86
CA GLY A 746 -29.26 -9.57 4.06
C GLY A 746 -30.34 -8.81 3.26
N PRO A 747 -31.47 -9.44 2.89
CA PRO A 747 -32.58 -8.69 2.31
C PRO A 747 -32.98 -7.60 3.32
N THR A 748 -33.11 -6.35 2.87
CA THR A 748 -33.57 -5.22 3.70
C THR A 748 -35.00 -5.50 4.19
N GLY A 749 -35.11 -6.24 5.30
CA GLY A 749 -36.35 -6.56 5.97
C GLY A 749 -36.80 -5.36 6.80
N GLN A 750 -38.05 -4.93 6.60
CA GLN A 750 -38.72 -3.99 7.48
C GLN A 750 -38.64 -4.48 8.94
N PRO A 751 -38.50 -3.58 9.94
CA PRO A 751 -38.49 -4.00 11.33
C PRO A 751 -39.85 -4.60 11.70
N SER A 752 -39.90 -5.92 11.91
CA SER A 752 -41.03 -6.57 12.56
C SER A 752 -41.00 -6.26 14.06
N ALA A 753 -42.12 -5.75 14.56
CA ALA A 753 -42.31 -5.33 15.95
C ALA A 753 -42.06 -6.47 16.96
N PRO A 754 -41.63 -6.16 18.19
CA PRO A 754 -41.37 -7.17 19.21
C PRO A 754 -42.70 -7.70 19.76
N THR A 755 -42.93 -9.01 19.64
CA THR A 755 -43.96 -9.70 20.43
C THR A 755 -43.36 -10.19 21.74
N ALA A 756 -43.78 -9.55 22.82
CA ALA A 756 -43.60 -10.01 24.18
C ALA A 756 -44.39 -11.30 24.43
N SER A 757 -43.77 -12.26 25.13
CA SER A 757 -44.48 -13.28 25.90
C SER A 757 -43.72 -13.55 27.19
N ALA A 758 -44.39 -13.32 28.31
CA ALA A 758 -43.88 -13.48 29.66
C ALA A 758 -44.22 -14.87 30.23
N ALA A 759 -43.25 -15.41 30.98
CA ALA A 759 -43.32 -16.16 32.25
C ALA A 759 -44.27 -17.37 32.45
N ASP A 760 -43.67 -18.49 32.87
CA ASP A 760 -43.89 -19.21 34.15
C ASP A 760 -42.68 -20.18 34.31
N GLY A 761 -41.91 -20.31 35.41
CA GLY A 761 -42.27 -20.59 36.81
C GLY A 761 -42.62 -22.09 36.94
N GLY A 762 -41.90 -23.02 37.57
CA GLY A 762 -40.67 -23.13 38.37
C GLY A 762 -40.59 -24.60 38.85
N GLU A 763 -39.46 -25.07 39.40
CA GLU A 763 -39.37 -25.97 40.58
C GLU A 763 -37.93 -26.47 40.82
N THR A 764 -37.57 -26.50 42.10
CA THR A 764 -36.26 -26.81 42.71
C THR A 764 -36.27 -28.18 43.38
N ALA A 765 -35.16 -28.93 43.29
CA ALA A 765 -34.58 -29.89 44.26
C ALA A 765 -33.36 -30.55 43.58
N ASP A 766 -32.21 -30.88 44.17
CA ASP A 766 -31.74 -31.02 45.54
C ASP A 766 -30.20 -30.91 45.51
N ALA A 767 -29.57 -30.44 46.58
CA ALA A 767 -28.11 -30.35 46.74
C ALA A 767 -27.58 -31.49 47.64
N ALA A 768 -26.50 -32.17 47.23
CA ALA A 768 -25.55 -32.82 48.14
C ALA A 768 -24.25 -33.24 47.40
N ASP A 769 -23.13 -32.66 47.85
CA ASP A 769 -21.73 -33.13 47.79
C ASP A 769 -21.26 -33.87 46.53
N ALA A 770 -20.86 -33.09 45.52
CA ALA A 770 -19.85 -33.51 44.55
C ALA A 770 -18.65 -32.56 44.72
N GLU A 771 -17.49 -33.12 45.07
CA GLU A 771 -16.21 -32.41 45.01
C GLU A 771 -16.07 -31.84 43.59
N VAL A 772 -15.99 -30.51 43.45
CA VAL A 772 -15.91 -29.86 42.14
C VAL A 772 -14.58 -30.24 41.51
N ASP A 773 -14.63 -31.04 40.45
CA ASP A 773 -13.49 -31.35 39.61
C ASP A 773 -13.05 -30.05 38.92
N VAL A 774 -11.97 -29.45 39.43
CA VAL A 774 -11.46 -28.14 39.00
C VAL A 774 -11.02 -28.19 37.54
N GLU A 775 -10.33 -29.25 37.12
CA GLU A 775 -9.88 -29.41 35.73
C GLU A 775 -11.08 -29.45 34.78
N ARG A 776 -12.13 -30.19 35.17
CA ARG A 776 -13.37 -30.25 34.39
C ARG A 776 -14.13 -28.92 34.35
N ALA A 777 -14.14 -28.17 35.45
CA ALA A 777 -14.77 -26.85 35.51
C ALA A 777 -14.05 -25.83 34.61
N VAL A 778 -12.71 -25.80 34.67
CA VAL A 778 -11.88 -24.95 33.82
C VAL A 778 -12.02 -25.33 32.34
N ALA A 779 -11.94 -26.63 32.00
CA ALA A 779 -12.11 -27.11 30.63
C ALA A 779 -13.50 -26.79 30.07
N ALA A 780 -14.56 -26.95 30.87
CA ALA A 780 -15.93 -26.64 30.46
C ALA A 780 -16.11 -25.14 30.18
N LEU A 781 -15.55 -24.28 31.04
CA LEU A 781 -15.62 -22.84 30.85
C LEU A 781 -14.77 -22.36 29.67
N PHE A 782 -13.58 -22.93 29.45
CA PHE A 782 -12.80 -22.69 28.22
C PHE A 782 -13.65 -23.05 26.99
N GLY A 783 -14.24 -24.24 26.96
CA GLY A 783 -15.05 -24.70 25.83
C GLY A 783 -16.28 -23.81 25.61
N GLN A 784 -16.95 -23.41 26.68
CA GLN A 784 -18.12 -22.53 26.60
C GLN A 784 -17.78 -21.13 26.12
N MET A 785 -16.72 -20.52 26.67
CA MET A 785 -16.33 -19.14 26.37
C MET A 785 -15.68 -19.01 24.98
N LEU A 786 -14.98 -20.06 24.52
CA LEU A 786 -14.33 -20.09 23.21
C LEU A 786 -15.20 -20.72 22.11
N GLY A 787 -16.37 -21.25 22.45
CA GLY A 787 -17.26 -21.93 21.50
C GLY A 787 -16.70 -23.26 20.97
N LEU A 788 -15.82 -23.91 21.73
CA LEU A 788 -15.14 -25.15 21.37
C LEU A 788 -15.84 -26.37 21.97
N PRO A 789 -16.11 -27.43 21.20
CA PRO A 789 -16.78 -28.63 21.69
C PRO A 789 -15.90 -29.49 22.60
N ASN A 790 -14.57 -29.40 22.45
CA ASN A 790 -13.56 -30.01 23.31
C ASN A 790 -12.35 -29.08 23.34
N VAL A 791 -11.64 -29.03 24.46
CA VAL A 791 -10.45 -28.21 24.68
C VAL A 791 -9.29 -29.13 25.01
N ASP A 792 -8.14 -28.94 24.35
CA ASP A 792 -6.90 -29.63 24.73
C ASP A 792 -6.38 -29.02 26.05
N LEU A 793 -6.03 -29.87 27.01
CA LEU A 793 -5.69 -29.45 28.37
C LEU A 793 -4.35 -28.70 28.43
N ASP A 794 -3.49 -28.92 27.44
CA ASP A 794 -2.14 -28.34 27.35
C ASP A 794 -2.08 -27.13 26.39
N GLU A 795 -3.19 -26.79 25.73
CA GLU A 795 -3.25 -25.68 24.76
C GLU A 795 -3.63 -24.36 25.46
N SER A 796 -2.94 -23.28 25.08
CA SER A 796 -3.13 -21.95 25.67
C SER A 796 -4.50 -21.37 25.31
N PHE A 797 -5.17 -20.77 26.29
CA PHE A 797 -6.43 -20.05 26.13
C PHE A 797 -6.38 -19.01 25.00
N PHE A 798 -5.24 -18.32 24.84
CA PHE A 798 -5.07 -17.28 23.83
C PHE A 798 -4.82 -17.86 22.44
N ASP A 799 -4.15 -19.02 22.35
CA ASP A 799 -3.92 -19.71 21.07
C ASP A 799 -5.20 -20.36 20.55
N LEU A 800 -6.10 -20.76 21.47
CA LEU A 800 -7.46 -21.20 21.19
C LEU A 800 -8.42 -20.07 20.78
N GLY A 801 -7.93 -18.83 20.65
CA GLY A 801 -8.69 -17.67 20.20
C GLY A 801 -9.32 -16.83 21.32
N GLY A 802 -8.96 -17.08 22.58
CA GLY A 802 -9.35 -16.23 23.70
C GLY A 802 -8.62 -14.88 23.69
N ASP A 803 -9.29 -13.84 24.18
CA ASP A 803 -8.70 -12.51 24.37
C ASP A 803 -8.81 -12.04 25.83
N SER A 804 -8.25 -10.88 26.16
CA SER A 804 -8.25 -10.33 27.52
C SER A 804 -9.64 -10.05 28.10
N LEU A 805 -10.66 -9.84 27.26
CA LEU A 805 -12.04 -9.61 27.70
C LEU A 805 -12.70 -10.95 28.08
N VAL A 806 -12.58 -11.94 27.19
CA VAL A 806 -13.08 -13.30 27.46
C VAL A 806 -12.34 -13.94 28.63
N ALA A 807 -11.04 -13.69 28.77
CA ALA A 807 -10.25 -14.11 29.92
C ALA A 807 -10.76 -13.49 31.23
N ASN A 808 -11.08 -12.20 31.26
CA ASN A 808 -11.65 -11.55 32.45
C ASN A 808 -13.02 -12.13 32.82
N GLU A 809 -13.87 -12.41 31.83
CA GLU A 809 -15.18 -13.03 32.06
C GLU A 809 -15.03 -14.47 32.57
N LEU A 810 -14.12 -15.24 31.98
CA LEU A 810 -13.76 -16.59 32.42
C LEU A 810 -13.28 -16.60 33.87
N LEU A 811 -12.36 -15.70 34.25
CA LEU A 811 -11.88 -15.57 35.62
C LEU A 811 -13.02 -15.22 36.57
N GLY A 812 -13.87 -14.24 36.22
CA GLY A 812 -15.02 -13.87 37.03
C GLY A 812 -16.07 -14.99 37.19
N GLN A 813 -16.17 -15.92 36.24
CA GLN A 813 -17.01 -17.12 36.37
C GLN A 813 -16.33 -18.21 37.22
N LEU A 814 -15.01 -18.37 37.13
CA LEU A 814 -14.25 -19.28 37.98
C LEU A 814 -14.32 -18.86 39.46
N GLU A 815 -14.20 -17.55 39.76
CA GLU A 815 -14.35 -17.00 41.12
C GLU A 815 -15.75 -17.20 41.71
N GLN A 816 -16.79 -17.33 40.86
CA GLN A 816 -18.15 -17.64 41.31
C GLN A 816 -18.34 -19.13 41.63
N LEU A 817 -17.56 -20.00 40.98
CA LEU A 817 -17.65 -21.45 41.12
C LEU A 817 -16.68 -22.01 42.16
N LEU A 818 -15.55 -21.35 42.37
CA LEU A 818 -14.43 -21.82 43.18
C LEU A 818 -13.99 -20.71 44.15
N PRO A 819 -13.56 -21.06 45.39
CA PRO A 819 -13.17 -20.09 46.40
C PRO A 819 -11.74 -19.57 46.16
N VAL A 820 -11.53 -18.88 45.04
CA VAL A 820 -10.24 -18.29 44.63
C VAL A 820 -10.45 -16.83 44.20
N GLU A 821 -9.39 -16.02 44.29
CA GLU A 821 -9.34 -14.68 43.70
C GLU A 821 -8.31 -14.75 42.57
N LEU A 822 -8.75 -14.49 41.34
CA LEU A 822 -7.92 -14.63 40.16
C LEU A 822 -7.76 -13.30 39.43
N GLU A 823 -6.52 -12.90 39.21
CA GLU A 823 -6.19 -11.72 38.41
C GLU A 823 -5.85 -12.09 36.96
N ILE A 824 -6.14 -11.18 36.03
CA ILE A 824 -5.84 -11.38 34.60
C ILE A 824 -4.38 -11.75 34.32
N ARG A 825 -3.44 -11.34 35.19
CA ARG A 825 -2.02 -11.69 35.09
C ARG A 825 -1.79 -13.20 35.21
N GLU A 826 -2.58 -13.91 36.01
CA GLU A 826 -2.46 -15.35 36.22
C GLU A 826 -2.86 -16.13 34.96
N MET A 827 -3.80 -15.60 34.17
CA MET A 827 -4.13 -16.15 32.85
C MET A 827 -2.94 -16.09 31.88
N TYR A 828 -2.05 -15.11 32.00
CA TYR A 828 -0.83 -15.03 31.18
C TYR A 828 0.30 -15.93 31.69
N LEU A 829 0.29 -16.28 32.98
CA LEU A 829 1.30 -17.13 33.61
C LEU A 829 0.95 -18.63 33.53
N ALA A 830 -0.35 -18.93 33.51
CA ALA A 830 -0.91 -20.26 33.46
C ALA A 830 -2.02 -20.32 32.38
N PRO A 831 -1.67 -20.19 31.09
CA PRO A 831 -2.66 -19.99 30.02
C PRO A 831 -3.41 -21.26 29.61
N SER A 832 -2.94 -22.46 29.93
CA SER A 832 -3.65 -23.71 29.61
C SER A 832 -4.59 -24.17 30.73
N VAL A 833 -5.54 -25.06 30.42
CA VAL A 833 -6.44 -25.66 31.41
C VAL A 833 -5.65 -26.34 32.53
N ARG A 834 -4.60 -27.10 32.18
CA ARG A 834 -3.77 -27.82 33.14
C ARG A 834 -3.02 -26.89 34.08
N GLU A 835 -2.41 -25.84 33.53
CA GLU A 835 -1.65 -24.87 34.32
C GLU A 835 -2.57 -24.04 35.23
N LEU A 836 -3.72 -23.58 34.71
CA LEU A 836 -4.66 -22.79 35.49
C LEU A 836 -5.31 -23.62 36.60
N THR A 837 -5.61 -24.89 36.32
CA THR A 837 -6.08 -25.85 37.34
C THR A 837 -5.05 -26.02 38.45
N ALA A 838 -3.78 -26.22 38.12
CA ALA A 838 -2.73 -26.37 39.11
C ALA A 838 -2.59 -25.12 40.01
N LEU A 839 -2.71 -23.92 39.42
CA LEU A 839 -2.67 -22.65 40.15
C LEU A 839 -3.87 -22.51 41.10
N ILE A 840 -5.07 -22.83 40.63
CA ILE A 840 -6.30 -22.79 41.44
C ILE A 840 -6.23 -23.80 42.60
N GLU A 841 -5.79 -25.03 42.33
CA GLU A 841 -5.64 -26.07 43.36
C GLU A 841 -4.56 -25.73 44.40
N GLU A 842 -3.51 -25.00 44.01
CA GLU A 842 -2.49 -24.48 44.91
C GLU A 842 -3.07 -23.38 45.82
N GLN A 843 -3.79 -22.40 45.25
CA GLN A 843 -4.47 -21.36 46.03
C GLN A 843 -5.53 -21.93 46.99
N MET A 844 -6.30 -22.94 46.56
CA MET A 844 -7.28 -23.61 47.42
C MET A 844 -6.61 -24.38 48.58
N ARG A 845 -5.40 -24.93 48.37
CA ARG A 845 -4.58 -25.53 49.43
C ARG A 845 -4.02 -24.49 50.40
N ASP A 846 -3.59 -23.34 49.92
CA ASP A 846 -3.03 -22.28 50.75
C ASP A 846 -4.11 -21.51 51.52
N GLY A 847 -5.28 -21.27 50.93
CA GLY A 847 -6.44 -20.65 51.60
C GLY A 847 -7.04 -21.51 52.72
N SER A 848 -6.93 -22.83 52.63
CA SER A 848 -7.38 -23.76 53.69
C SER A 848 -6.41 -23.85 54.87
N ALA A 849 -5.17 -23.37 54.75
CA ALA A 849 -4.20 -23.28 55.84
C ALA A 849 -4.44 -22.06 56.77
N VAL A 850 -5.08 -21.00 56.27
CA VAL A 850 -5.31 -19.74 57.03
C VAL A 850 -6.57 -19.82 57.93
N SER A 851 -7.48 -20.77 57.70
CA SER A 851 -8.70 -20.94 58.51
C SER A 851 -8.59 -21.95 59.67
N ARG A 852 -7.40 -22.51 59.94
CA ARG A 852 -7.12 -23.43 61.07
C ARG A 852 -5.97 -22.97 61.99
N GLY A 853 -5.69 -21.67 62.05
CA GLY A 853 -4.71 -21.05 62.97
C GLY A 853 -5.36 -20.08 63.94
#